data_AF-A0A2I1M822-F1
#
_entry.id   AF-A0A2I1M822-F1
#
_cell.length_a   1.000
_cell.length_b   1.000
_cell.length_c   1.000
_cell.angle_alpha   90.00
_cell.angle_beta   90.00
_cell.angle_gamma   90.00
#
_symmetry.space_group_name_H-M   'P 1'
#
loop_
_entity.id
_entity.type
_entity.pdbx_description
1 polymer ?
#
loop_
_entity_poly.entity_id
_entity_poly.type
_entity_poly.pdbx_seq_one_letter_code
_entity_poly.pdbx_strand_id
1 'polypeptide(L)'
;MKRSAQQHRFSWGRFFASAASWTLAAVASAWIALCVSVGPLYRANSSIVHYDVVNTVLFTVTWALCMGIIWCLVRFSEPHSGVLHPWTRWWKRFKNRTAPRVSAFVARHKKLSKLCATMSRGWSATRRHIVFLTDRWWKIALILLTCWGLQFIFVPTVFAADLMSQCAEMIRWLSALSGVHVSYADSFNVVDVYPIAHYMWPDTPTYLTNQHNVVLTLFYGGVLYWSDSWTGTIDLGLVFLSATQMLFAIFVVSVTVDRFFNLAHPTRVYARSVLCTSPAQLITVGSRWRTVVMFFFILNPQALFSATALTKSPLFAYAFLWWFGQWYEVFNRRDRTHIPRTLVVGIALSTAIMLVSAKYATYIIAVQIVLIFIVDRNRWRSYLVALVLPFLVFQTALTVAVNTGTIISGDSIESRGVQVQQIARVMRYDPLSVSPDVRKKLQPIFNLYAMGSNYFPNDADRVKSSGGDGKIETYKWETVTQEDMDKFTQAWLELGKQHPIIYTDAFLAKVYGYFDVNDQPYVSTTYYLDNSRLSAAPILNDWAPQVRSFESFLAFVWGSVPVIGWITHGNFYVVGAILLGCAVIILRRWMDLLRYIPLILLMGVMIMAPANNFERHMLPLCFVGWLMLMHFAHLARRAYAQHRIAKVM
;
A
#
# COMPACT_ATOMS: atom_id res chain seq x y z
N MET A 1 -0.53 -50.46 -31.07
CA MET A 1 0.88 -50.00 -31.12
C MET A 1 1.00 -48.92 -32.19
N LYS A 2 1.02 -47.63 -31.79
CA LYS A 2 1.46 -46.45 -32.57
C LYS A 2 1.51 -45.28 -31.57
N ARG A 3 2.57 -45.27 -30.74
CA ARG A 3 2.95 -44.09 -29.96
C ARG A 3 3.43 -43.07 -30.97
N SER A 4 2.66 -42.01 -31.21
CA SER A 4 3.18 -40.84 -31.92
C SER A 4 4.29 -40.24 -31.07
N ALA A 5 5.51 -40.35 -31.57
CA ALA A 5 6.67 -39.67 -31.02
C ALA A 5 6.48 -38.17 -31.23
N GLN A 6 5.82 -37.51 -30.28
CA GLN A 6 5.86 -36.06 -30.17
C GLN A 6 7.27 -35.69 -29.69
N GLN A 7 8.20 -35.55 -30.64
CA GLN A 7 9.49 -34.93 -30.40
C GLN A 7 9.24 -33.55 -29.77
N HIS A 8 9.63 -33.41 -28.50
CA HIS A 8 9.76 -32.12 -27.85
C HIS A 8 10.80 -31.29 -28.62
N ARG A 9 10.38 -30.57 -29.67
CA ARG A 9 11.23 -29.53 -30.29
C ARG A 9 11.53 -28.50 -29.20
N PHE A 10 12.79 -28.47 -28.77
CA PHE A 10 13.32 -27.43 -27.89
C PHE A 10 13.06 -26.09 -28.57
N SER A 11 12.17 -25.31 -27.97
CA SER A 11 11.85 -23.98 -28.49
C SER A 11 12.76 -23.00 -27.78
N TRP A 12 13.79 -22.54 -28.48
CA TRP A 12 14.71 -21.51 -28.00
C TRP A 12 13.96 -20.32 -27.40
N GLY A 13 12.85 -19.88 -28.03
CA GLY A 13 12.00 -18.82 -27.48
C GLY A 13 11.37 -19.14 -26.11
N ARG A 14 10.94 -20.38 -25.87
CA ARG A 14 10.42 -20.78 -24.54
C ARG A 14 11.52 -20.84 -23.49
N PHE A 15 12.73 -21.27 -23.88
CA PHE A 15 13.91 -21.30 -23.02
C PHE A 15 14.34 -19.88 -22.62
N PHE A 16 14.55 -18.98 -23.59
CA PHE A 16 14.93 -17.58 -23.32
C PHE A 16 13.90 -16.85 -22.45
N ALA A 17 12.60 -17.02 -22.73
CA ALA A 17 11.55 -16.43 -21.90
C ALA A 17 11.55 -17.00 -20.46
N SER A 18 11.85 -18.29 -20.29
CA SER A 18 11.99 -18.88 -18.95
C SER A 18 13.22 -18.35 -18.22
N ALA A 19 14.38 -18.28 -18.91
CA ALA A 19 15.61 -17.73 -18.36
C ALA A 19 15.43 -16.26 -17.94
N ALA A 20 14.76 -15.45 -18.76
CA ALA A 20 14.45 -14.06 -18.44
C ALA A 20 13.56 -13.94 -17.18
N SER A 21 12.52 -14.76 -17.04
CA SER A 21 11.66 -14.73 -15.85
C SER A 21 12.40 -15.11 -14.56
N TRP A 22 13.28 -16.11 -14.61
CA TRP A 22 14.10 -16.48 -13.45
C TRP A 22 15.19 -15.47 -13.15
N THR A 23 15.77 -14.83 -14.18
CA THR A 23 16.73 -13.74 -14.00
C THR A 23 16.08 -12.55 -13.31
N LEU A 24 14.87 -12.17 -13.73
CA LEU A 24 14.10 -11.11 -13.05
C LEU A 24 13.83 -11.46 -11.58
N ALA A 25 13.45 -12.70 -11.28
CA ALA A 25 13.25 -13.16 -9.91
C ALA A 25 14.54 -13.13 -9.08
N ALA A 26 15.68 -13.48 -9.68
CA ALA A 26 16.99 -13.41 -9.04
C ALA A 26 17.39 -11.97 -8.72
N VAL A 27 17.14 -11.01 -9.64
CA VAL A 27 17.39 -9.57 -9.43
C VAL A 27 16.48 -9.00 -8.35
N ALA A 28 15.18 -9.30 -8.40
CA ALA A 28 14.23 -8.85 -7.37
C ALA A 28 14.57 -9.40 -5.98
N SER A 29 15.00 -10.68 -5.91
CA SER A 29 15.47 -11.29 -4.65
C SER A 29 16.79 -10.68 -4.18
N ALA A 30 17.69 -10.31 -5.11
CA ALA A 30 18.94 -9.64 -4.79
C ALA A 30 18.71 -8.23 -4.26
N TRP A 31 17.69 -7.52 -4.75
CA TRP A 31 17.28 -6.24 -4.19
C TRP A 31 16.83 -6.36 -2.73
N ILE A 32 15.96 -7.32 -2.42
CA ILE A 32 15.53 -7.60 -1.04
C ILE A 32 16.73 -7.98 -0.17
N ALA A 33 17.59 -8.87 -0.66
CA ALA A 33 18.79 -9.31 0.05
C ALA A 33 19.78 -8.17 0.30
N LEU A 34 19.93 -7.25 -0.66
CA LEU A 34 20.75 -6.04 -0.50
C LEU A 34 20.20 -5.18 0.64
N CYS A 35 18.91 -4.86 0.62
CA CYS A 35 18.26 -4.05 1.66
C CYS A 35 18.39 -4.67 3.05
N VAL A 36 18.20 -5.98 3.19
CA VAL A 36 18.41 -6.71 4.45
C VAL A 36 19.88 -6.68 4.88
N SER A 37 20.82 -6.83 3.94
CA SER A 37 22.24 -6.85 4.25
C SER A 37 22.80 -5.50 4.67
N VAL A 38 22.31 -4.38 4.10
CA VAL A 38 22.73 -3.02 4.46
C VAL A 38 21.97 -2.47 5.67
N GLY A 39 20.82 -3.05 6.02
CA GLY A 39 19.99 -2.60 7.13
C GLY A 39 20.74 -2.44 8.47
N PRO A 40 21.58 -3.42 8.90
CA PRO A 40 22.38 -3.27 10.12
C PRO A 40 23.33 -2.07 10.09
N LEU A 41 23.92 -1.75 8.93
CA LEU A 41 24.81 -0.60 8.77
C LEU A 41 24.03 0.70 9.00
N TYR A 42 22.88 0.85 8.35
CA TYR A 42 22.09 2.09 8.46
C TYR A 42 21.42 2.27 9.82
N ARG A 43 20.98 1.18 10.47
CA ARG A 43 20.50 1.23 11.86
C ARG A 43 21.60 1.64 12.84
N ALA A 44 22.87 1.37 12.52
CA ALA A 44 24.03 1.80 13.28
C ALA A 44 24.58 3.19 12.85
N ASN A 45 23.83 3.96 12.04
CA ASN A 45 24.27 5.24 11.45
C ASN A 45 25.60 5.14 10.66
N SER A 46 25.83 3.99 10.02
CA SER A 46 27.01 3.70 9.21
C SER A 46 26.74 3.88 7.70
N SER A 47 27.73 3.53 6.88
CA SER A 47 27.74 3.66 5.41
C SER A 47 28.01 2.32 4.75
N ILE A 48 27.58 2.16 3.49
CA ILE A 48 27.91 1.02 2.65
C ILE A 48 29.43 0.82 2.43
N VAL A 49 30.25 1.84 2.68
CA VAL A 49 31.72 1.70 2.64
C VAL A 49 32.23 0.70 3.68
N HIS A 50 31.49 0.50 4.78
CA HIS A 50 31.81 -0.46 5.83
C HIS A 50 31.15 -1.83 5.62
N TYR A 51 30.71 -2.14 4.40
CA TYR A 51 30.12 -3.44 4.08
C TYR A 51 31.15 -4.56 4.26
N ASP A 52 30.84 -5.51 5.15
CA ASP A 52 31.78 -6.54 5.58
C ASP A 52 31.31 -7.98 5.26
N VAL A 53 32.00 -8.96 5.85
CA VAL A 53 31.68 -10.38 5.71
C VAL A 53 30.30 -10.72 6.31
N VAL A 54 29.91 -10.10 7.42
CA VAL A 54 28.59 -10.31 8.03
C VAL A 54 27.49 -9.84 7.09
N ASN A 55 27.65 -8.66 6.48
CA ASN A 55 26.71 -8.18 5.47
C ASN A 55 26.64 -9.13 4.27
N THR A 56 27.79 -9.63 3.80
CA THR A 56 27.87 -10.60 2.69
C THR A 56 27.13 -11.91 3.01
N VAL A 57 27.26 -12.41 4.25
CA VAL A 57 26.53 -13.59 4.71
C VAL A 57 25.03 -13.33 4.77
N LEU A 58 24.61 -12.18 5.33
CA LEU A 58 23.21 -11.77 5.37
C LEU A 58 22.59 -11.66 3.98
N PHE A 59 23.33 -11.08 3.02
CA PHE A 59 22.91 -11.02 1.63
C PHE A 59 22.71 -12.42 1.06
N THR A 60 23.73 -13.29 1.18
CA THR A 60 23.71 -14.63 0.58
C THR A 60 22.58 -15.50 1.15
N VAL A 61 22.41 -15.48 2.48
CA VAL A 61 21.35 -16.23 3.16
C VAL A 61 19.97 -15.70 2.77
N THR A 62 19.77 -14.37 2.83
CA THR A 62 18.48 -13.76 2.45
C THR A 62 18.14 -14.05 1.00
N TRP A 63 19.11 -13.92 0.10
CA TRP A 63 18.92 -14.20 -1.33
C TRP A 63 18.52 -15.66 -1.57
N ALA A 64 19.21 -16.62 -0.94
CA ALA A 64 18.88 -18.03 -1.02
C ALA A 64 17.48 -18.33 -0.45
N LEU A 65 17.09 -17.68 0.66
CA LEU A 65 15.75 -17.81 1.24
C LEU A 65 14.66 -17.27 0.31
N CYS A 66 14.84 -16.06 -0.24
CA CYS A 66 13.90 -15.46 -1.20
C CYS A 66 13.73 -16.34 -2.44
N MET A 67 14.85 -16.80 -3.03
CA MET A 67 14.82 -17.71 -4.18
C MET A 67 14.17 -19.05 -3.83
N GLY A 68 14.43 -19.59 -2.64
CA GLY A 68 13.79 -20.80 -2.13
C GLY A 68 12.27 -20.64 -1.95
N ILE A 69 11.79 -19.48 -1.49
CA ILE A 69 10.36 -19.16 -1.38
C ILE A 69 9.73 -19.08 -2.78
N ILE A 70 10.34 -18.36 -3.72
CA ILE A 70 9.83 -18.25 -5.10
C ILE A 70 9.77 -19.64 -5.75
N TRP A 71 10.82 -20.44 -5.61
CA TRP A 71 10.85 -21.82 -6.10
C TRP A 71 9.72 -22.65 -5.48
N CYS A 72 9.51 -22.57 -4.17
CA CYS A 72 8.41 -23.25 -3.50
C CYS A 72 7.03 -22.81 -4.04
N LEU A 73 6.81 -21.51 -4.23
CA LEU A 73 5.56 -20.96 -4.77
C LEU A 73 5.27 -21.46 -6.19
N VAL A 74 6.28 -21.46 -7.06
CA VAL A 74 6.19 -21.96 -8.45
C VAL A 74 5.87 -23.45 -8.43
N ARG A 75 6.62 -24.24 -7.65
CA ARG A 75 6.43 -25.70 -7.56
C ARG A 75 5.09 -26.09 -6.95
N PHE A 76 4.62 -25.30 -5.99
CA PHE A 76 3.28 -25.44 -5.41
C PHE A 76 2.18 -25.24 -6.46
N SER A 77 2.43 -24.44 -7.51
CA SER A 77 1.48 -24.22 -8.60
C SER A 77 1.64 -25.21 -9.77
N GLU A 78 2.80 -25.82 -9.97
CA GLU A 78 3.05 -26.71 -11.11
C GLU A 78 2.64 -28.15 -10.81
N PRO A 79 1.61 -28.72 -11.47
CA PRO A 79 1.14 -30.08 -11.20
C PRO A 79 2.17 -31.18 -11.54
N HIS A 80 3.10 -30.89 -12.45
CA HIS A 80 4.14 -31.81 -12.90
C HIS A 80 5.38 -31.83 -12.01
N SER A 81 5.58 -30.80 -11.18
CA SER A 81 6.77 -30.67 -10.34
C SER A 81 6.92 -31.81 -9.35
N GLY A 82 5.80 -32.46 -9.01
CA GLY A 82 5.76 -33.54 -8.06
C GLY A 82 6.08 -33.08 -6.64
N VAL A 83 6.39 -31.83 -6.31
CA VAL A 83 6.83 -31.41 -4.95
C VAL A 83 5.73 -31.59 -3.90
N LEU A 84 4.48 -31.34 -4.27
CA LEU A 84 3.33 -31.68 -3.43
C LEU A 84 3.13 -33.20 -3.30
N HIS A 85 3.71 -34.03 -4.16
CA HIS A 85 3.47 -35.47 -4.24
C HIS A 85 4.20 -36.28 -3.13
N PRO A 86 5.48 -36.07 -2.79
CA PRO A 86 6.13 -36.66 -1.62
C PRO A 86 5.52 -36.14 -0.34
N TRP A 87 5.27 -34.83 -0.21
CA TRP A 87 4.73 -34.27 1.03
C TRP A 87 3.29 -34.74 1.28
N THR A 88 2.43 -34.76 0.26
CA THR A 88 1.08 -35.34 0.39
C THR A 88 1.11 -36.86 0.50
N ARG A 89 2.03 -37.59 -0.15
CA ARG A 89 2.21 -39.05 0.08
C ARG A 89 2.71 -39.33 1.49
N TRP A 90 3.68 -38.58 1.99
CA TRP A 90 4.24 -38.72 3.32
C TRP A 90 3.18 -38.38 4.36
N TRP A 91 2.46 -37.26 4.21
CA TRP A 91 1.34 -36.91 5.08
C TRP A 91 0.20 -37.94 4.98
N LYS A 92 -0.14 -38.44 3.79
CA LYS A 92 -1.12 -39.53 3.64
C LYS A 92 -0.62 -40.84 4.26
N ARG A 93 0.66 -41.21 4.12
CA ARG A 93 1.25 -42.40 4.73
C ARG A 93 1.33 -42.27 6.25
N PHE A 94 1.75 -41.12 6.75
CA PHE A 94 1.75 -40.77 8.16
C PHE A 94 0.32 -40.82 8.70
N LYS A 95 -0.61 -40.08 8.13
CA LYS A 95 -2.04 -40.11 8.48
C LYS A 95 -2.62 -41.52 8.38
N ASN A 96 -2.31 -42.30 7.35
CA ASN A 96 -2.81 -43.67 7.23
C ASN A 96 -2.14 -44.64 8.22
N ARG A 97 -0.94 -44.34 8.73
CA ARG A 97 -0.27 -45.12 9.79
C ARG A 97 -0.74 -44.71 11.19
N THR A 98 -0.93 -43.41 11.42
CA THR A 98 -1.23 -42.85 12.74
C THR A 98 -2.72 -42.69 12.98
N ALA A 99 -3.51 -42.28 11.99
CA ALA A 99 -4.95 -42.10 12.18
C ALA A 99 -5.67 -43.39 12.62
N PRO A 100 -5.37 -44.59 12.10
CA PRO A 100 -5.99 -45.82 12.59
C PRO A 100 -5.55 -46.17 14.02
N ARG A 101 -4.27 -45.94 14.36
CA ARG A 101 -3.73 -46.20 15.70
C ARG A 101 -4.30 -45.23 16.74
N VAL A 102 -4.38 -43.95 16.38
CA VAL A 102 -5.00 -42.90 17.19
C VAL A 102 -6.51 -43.14 17.28
N SER A 103 -7.21 -43.47 16.20
CA SER A 103 -8.64 -43.76 16.25
C SER A 103 -8.93 -45.03 17.05
N ALA A 104 -8.10 -46.06 16.97
CA ALA A 104 -8.23 -47.28 17.79
C ALA A 104 -7.94 -47.01 19.27
N PHE A 105 -6.91 -46.22 19.58
CA PHE A 105 -6.60 -45.78 20.94
C PHE A 105 -7.73 -44.93 21.55
N VAL A 106 -8.24 -43.96 20.78
CA VAL A 106 -9.37 -43.12 21.14
C VAL A 106 -10.64 -43.96 21.32
N ALA A 107 -10.93 -44.91 20.42
CA ALA A 107 -12.09 -45.79 20.49
C ALA A 107 -12.07 -46.75 21.70
N ARG A 108 -10.88 -47.23 22.10
CA ARG A 108 -10.70 -48.05 23.33
C ARG A 108 -11.01 -47.27 24.61
N HIS A 109 -10.85 -45.95 24.61
CA HIS A 109 -11.14 -45.09 25.77
C HIS A 109 -12.48 -44.37 25.61
N LYS A 110 -13.57 -44.91 26.18
CA LYS A 110 -14.95 -44.35 26.06
C LYS A 110 -15.08 -42.85 26.40
N LYS A 111 -14.32 -42.35 27.39
CA LYS A 111 -14.31 -40.90 27.73
C LYS A 111 -13.60 -40.07 26.65
N LEU A 112 -12.46 -40.56 26.16
CA LEU A 112 -11.65 -39.90 25.13
C LEU A 112 -12.36 -39.90 23.77
N SER A 113 -13.05 -40.99 23.40
CA SER A 113 -13.84 -41.04 22.16
C SER A 113 -15.03 -40.08 22.17
N LYS A 114 -15.77 -40.01 23.29
CA LYS A 114 -16.83 -39.01 23.47
C LYS A 114 -16.28 -37.59 23.39
N LEU A 115 -15.14 -37.31 24.05
CA LEU A 115 -14.47 -36.00 23.98
C LEU A 115 -14.06 -35.65 22.54
N CYS A 116 -13.33 -36.54 21.85
CA CYS A 116 -12.87 -36.30 20.48
C CYS A 116 -14.04 -36.15 19.49
N ALA A 117 -15.11 -36.94 19.63
CA ALA A 117 -16.31 -36.83 18.79
C ALA A 117 -17.07 -35.52 19.04
N THR A 118 -17.11 -35.04 20.29
CA THR A 118 -17.69 -33.74 20.64
C THR A 118 -16.82 -32.60 20.12
N MET A 119 -15.49 -32.68 20.27
CA MET A 119 -14.55 -31.72 19.71
C MET A 119 -14.59 -31.67 18.18
N SER A 120 -14.69 -32.81 17.50
CA SER A 120 -14.75 -32.87 16.03
C SER A 120 -16.08 -32.32 15.50
N ARG A 121 -17.19 -32.62 16.17
CA ARG A 121 -18.52 -32.04 15.87
C ARG A 121 -18.51 -30.53 16.12
N GLY A 122 -17.98 -30.09 17.26
CA GLY A 122 -17.79 -28.69 17.60
C GLY A 122 -16.96 -27.97 16.54
N TRP A 123 -15.79 -28.50 16.19
CA TRP A 123 -14.91 -27.93 15.17
C TRP A 123 -15.57 -27.86 13.78
N SER A 124 -16.31 -28.90 13.38
CA SER A 124 -17.05 -28.90 12.11
C SER A 124 -18.21 -27.90 12.12
N ALA A 125 -18.88 -27.73 13.26
CA ALA A 125 -19.87 -26.68 13.46
C ALA A 125 -19.24 -25.28 13.38
N THR A 126 -18.13 -25.03 14.07
CA THR A 126 -17.37 -23.77 14.02
C THR A 126 -16.95 -23.42 12.59
N ARG A 127 -16.45 -24.39 11.81
CA ARG A 127 -16.08 -24.16 10.41
C ARG A 127 -17.27 -23.73 9.55
N ARG A 128 -18.41 -24.40 9.70
CA ARG A 128 -19.65 -24.03 8.99
C ARG A 128 -20.14 -22.66 9.45
N HIS A 129 -20.04 -22.36 10.74
CA HIS A 129 -20.43 -21.08 11.31
C HIS A 129 -19.56 -19.93 10.79
N ILE A 130 -18.24 -20.10 10.72
CA ILE A 130 -17.33 -19.10 10.11
C ILE A 130 -17.71 -18.81 8.67
N VAL A 131 -17.97 -19.84 7.87
CA VAL A 131 -18.40 -19.66 6.47
C VAL A 131 -19.74 -18.92 6.44
N PHE A 132 -20.71 -19.34 7.26
CA PHE A 132 -22.01 -18.69 7.36
C PHE A 132 -21.93 -17.22 7.80
N LEU A 133 -21.06 -16.88 8.74
CA LEU A 133 -20.88 -15.50 9.21
C LEU A 133 -20.18 -14.61 8.18
N THR A 134 -19.52 -15.19 7.17
CA THR A 134 -18.72 -14.45 6.20
C THR A 134 -19.16 -14.71 4.75
N ASP A 135 -20.29 -15.36 4.53
CA ASP A 135 -20.79 -15.73 3.19
C ASP A 135 -21.35 -14.54 2.39
N ARG A 136 -21.62 -13.41 3.07
CA ARG A 136 -22.19 -12.20 2.48
C ARG A 136 -21.51 -10.96 3.03
N TRP A 137 -21.34 -9.97 2.17
CA TRP A 137 -20.74 -8.68 2.52
C TRP A 137 -21.40 -8.01 3.74
N TRP A 138 -22.73 -8.02 3.87
CA TRP A 138 -23.40 -7.32 4.99
C TRP A 138 -23.14 -7.99 6.35
N LYS A 139 -22.87 -9.30 6.38
CA LYS A 139 -22.49 -9.99 7.63
C LYS A 139 -21.06 -9.66 8.03
N ILE A 140 -20.17 -9.57 7.03
CA ILE A 140 -18.80 -9.08 7.23
C ILE A 140 -18.85 -7.63 7.74
N ALA A 141 -19.72 -6.79 7.14
CA ALA A 141 -19.92 -5.42 7.57
C ALA A 141 -20.43 -5.31 9.00
N LEU A 142 -21.36 -6.18 9.41
CA LEU A 142 -21.84 -6.22 10.80
C LEU A 142 -20.70 -6.55 11.77
N ILE A 143 -19.88 -7.55 11.46
CA ILE A 143 -18.72 -7.93 12.31
C ILE A 143 -17.75 -6.74 12.44
N LEU A 144 -17.40 -6.11 11.31
CA LEU A 144 -16.50 -4.96 11.30
C LEU A 144 -17.12 -3.75 12.01
N LEU A 145 -18.41 -3.48 11.82
CA LEU A 145 -19.12 -2.41 12.52
C LEU A 145 -19.12 -2.63 14.03
N THR A 146 -19.25 -3.87 14.50
CA THR A 146 -19.13 -4.17 15.93
C THR A 146 -17.69 -3.95 16.43
N CYS A 147 -16.68 -4.51 15.76
CA CYS A 147 -15.29 -4.41 16.22
C CYS A 147 -14.72 -3.00 16.08
N TRP A 148 -14.84 -2.39 14.91
CA TRP A 148 -14.34 -1.05 14.63
C TRP A 148 -15.23 0.04 15.23
N GLY A 149 -16.54 -0.20 15.38
CA GLY A 149 -17.41 0.73 16.12
C GLY A 149 -17.02 0.81 17.59
N LEU A 150 -16.62 -0.31 18.22
CA LEU A 150 -16.05 -0.30 19.56
C LEU A 150 -14.75 0.50 19.61
N GLN A 151 -13.84 0.28 18.64
CA GLN A 151 -12.62 1.08 18.50
C GLN A 151 -12.93 2.57 18.37
N PHE A 152 -13.90 2.93 17.55
CA PHE A 152 -14.31 4.32 17.31
C PHE A 152 -14.87 5.00 18.55
N ILE A 153 -15.54 4.27 19.45
CA ILE A 153 -16.01 4.85 20.71
C ILE A 153 -14.84 5.31 21.58
N PHE A 154 -13.75 4.53 21.64
CA PHE A 154 -12.59 4.87 22.47
C PHE A 154 -11.59 5.79 21.76
N VAL A 155 -11.40 5.62 20.45
CA VAL A 155 -10.47 6.38 19.61
C VAL A 155 -11.24 6.91 18.39
N PRO A 156 -12.06 7.96 18.57
CA PRO A 156 -13.00 8.41 17.54
C PRO A 156 -12.33 9.04 16.33
N THR A 157 -11.18 9.67 16.52
CA THR A 157 -10.43 10.29 15.43
C THR A 157 -8.95 10.40 15.78
N VAL A 158 -8.13 10.34 14.73
CA VAL A 158 -6.74 10.80 14.73
C VAL A 158 -6.50 11.54 13.43
N PHE A 159 -5.82 12.69 13.49
CA PHE A 159 -5.57 13.54 12.34
C PHE A 159 -4.13 14.05 12.35
N ALA A 160 -3.65 14.48 11.18
CA ALA A 160 -2.29 14.99 11.01
C ALA A 160 -2.27 16.51 10.78
N ALA A 161 -1.07 17.09 10.82
CA ALA A 161 -0.85 18.50 10.50
C ALA A 161 -1.44 18.90 9.13
N ASP A 162 -1.43 17.96 8.18
CA ASP A 162 -2.05 18.09 6.87
C ASP A 162 -3.51 18.56 6.93
N LEU A 163 -4.32 17.98 7.81
CA LEU A 163 -5.74 18.31 7.92
C LEU A 163 -5.96 19.71 8.48
N MET A 164 -5.12 20.12 9.43
CA MET A 164 -5.17 21.48 10.00
C MET A 164 -4.74 22.52 8.96
N SER A 165 -3.73 22.21 8.14
CA SER A 165 -3.36 23.04 6.99
C SER A 165 -4.52 23.21 6.00
N GLN A 166 -5.25 22.12 5.70
CA GLN A 166 -6.43 22.18 4.83
C GLN A 166 -7.56 23.04 5.41
N CYS A 167 -7.78 22.97 6.74
CA CYS A 167 -8.74 23.83 7.43
C CYS A 167 -8.34 25.30 7.33
N ALA A 168 -7.06 25.61 7.58
CA ALA A 168 -6.54 26.97 7.48
C ALA A 168 -6.61 27.55 6.05
N GLU A 169 -6.30 26.75 5.02
CA GLU A 169 -6.50 27.14 3.61
C GLU A 169 -7.98 27.46 3.32
N MET A 170 -8.91 26.62 3.78
CA MET A 170 -10.34 26.84 3.59
C MET A 170 -10.84 28.12 4.26
N ILE A 171 -10.46 28.35 5.52
CA ILE A 171 -10.86 29.55 6.28
C ILE A 171 -10.41 30.81 5.55
N ARG A 172 -9.14 30.85 5.12
CA ARG A 172 -8.59 32.01 4.41
C ARG A 172 -9.25 32.23 3.06
N TRP A 173 -9.52 31.15 2.33
CA TRP A 173 -10.24 31.25 1.07
C TRP A 173 -11.65 31.82 1.25
N LEU A 174 -12.37 31.39 2.29
CA LEU A 174 -13.69 31.96 2.63
C LEU A 174 -13.59 33.43 3.07
N SER A 175 -12.58 33.80 3.87
CA SER A 175 -12.33 35.20 4.24
C SER A 175 -12.05 36.08 3.02
N ALA A 176 -11.29 35.56 2.06
CA ALA A 176 -11.02 36.26 0.80
C ALA A 176 -12.28 36.48 -0.03
N LEU A 177 -13.19 35.50 -0.07
CA LEU A 177 -14.50 35.67 -0.71
C LEU A 177 -15.36 36.74 -0.01
N SER A 178 -15.14 37.01 1.27
CA SER A 178 -15.77 38.10 2.01
C SER A 178 -15.06 39.45 1.89
N GLY A 179 -14.02 39.55 1.07
CA GLY A 179 -13.27 40.79 0.81
C GLY A 179 -12.08 41.04 1.73
N VAL A 180 -11.74 40.10 2.63
CA VAL A 180 -10.56 40.19 3.49
C VAL A 180 -9.38 39.50 2.79
N HIS A 181 -8.50 40.30 2.19
CA HIS A 181 -7.29 39.81 1.54
C HIS A 181 -6.08 39.99 2.48
N VAL A 182 -5.41 38.89 2.78
CA VAL A 182 -4.15 38.86 3.52
C VAL A 182 -3.03 38.76 2.50
N SER A 183 -2.15 39.77 2.46
CA SER A 183 -0.94 39.73 1.62
C SER A 183 -0.08 38.52 1.99
N TYR A 184 0.47 37.84 0.98
CA TYR A 184 1.34 36.71 1.23
C TYR A 184 2.61 37.09 2.00
N ALA A 185 3.11 38.32 1.81
CA ALA A 185 4.34 38.80 2.43
C ALA A 185 4.15 39.27 3.88
N ASP A 186 2.91 39.61 4.26
CA ASP A 186 2.64 40.29 5.54
C ASP A 186 2.32 39.31 6.68
N SER A 187 2.18 38.01 6.43
CA SER A 187 1.96 37.01 7.48
C SER A 187 2.32 35.57 7.07
N PHE A 188 2.71 34.75 8.04
CA PHE A 188 3.03 33.33 7.86
C PHE A 188 1.82 32.54 7.31
N ASN A 189 2.02 31.81 6.22
CA ASN A 189 0.99 31.12 5.45
C ASN A 189 1.17 29.59 5.44
N VAL A 190 0.10 28.87 5.08
CA VAL A 190 0.18 27.39 4.92
C VAL A 190 1.20 27.01 3.84
N VAL A 191 1.35 27.84 2.80
CA VAL A 191 2.39 27.73 1.77
C VAL A 191 3.81 27.92 2.31
N ASP A 192 3.97 28.50 3.49
CA ASP A 192 5.26 28.66 4.16
C ASP A 192 5.57 27.43 5.03
N VAL A 193 4.55 26.71 5.51
CA VAL A 193 4.73 25.41 6.22
C VAL A 193 5.15 24.31 5.24
N TYR A 194 4.56 24.32 4.05
CA TYR A 194 4.89 23.43 2.93
C TYR A 194 5.38 24.29 1.77
N PRO A 195 6.68 24.64 1.71
CA PRO A 195 7.18 25.64 0.80
C PRO A 195 6.73 25.39 -0.63
N ILE A 196 5.98 26.35 -1.17
CA ILE A 196 5.75 26.48 -2.61
C ILE A 196 6.53 27.68 -3.06
N ALA A 197 7.44 27.49 -4.02
CA ALA A 197 8.27 28.60 -4.49
C ALA A 197 7.44 29.79 -5.00
N HIS A 198 7.85 31.01 -4.63
CA HIS A 198 7.12 32.25 -4.94
C HIS A 198 6.92 32.45 -6.44
N TYR A 199 7.85 32.00 -7.29
CA TYR A 199 7.71 32.10 -8.75
C TYR A 199 6.52 31.28 -9.31
N MET A 200 5.98 30.33 -8.53
CA MET A 200 4.82 29.51 -8.93
C MET A 200 3.48 30.15 -8.55
N TRP A 201 3.50 31.27 -7.84
CA TRP A 201 2.30 31.92 -7.33
C TRP A 201 1.67 32.80 -8.43
N PRO A 202 0.33 32.88 -8.50
CA PRO A 202 -0.34 33.79 -9.42
C PRO A 202 -0.18 35.25 -8.96
N ASP A 203 -0.26 36.18 -9.91
CA ASP A 203 -0.19 37.63 -9.64
C ASP A 203 -1.30 38.13 -8.71
N THR A 204 -2.45 37.45 -8.74
CA THR A 204 -3.59 37.72 -7.85
C THR A 204 -3.60 36.75 -6.67
N PRO A 205 -3.74 37.21 -5.41
CA PRO A 205 -3.77 36.33 -4.25
C PRO A 205 -4.89 35.29 -4.27
N THR A 206 -4.53 34.01 -4.27
CA THR A 206 -5.40 32.85 -4.00
C THR A 206 -4.90 32.02 -2.81
N TYR A 207 -5.83 31.52 -1.99
CA TYR A 207 -5.50 30.81 -0.74
C TYR A 207 -5.68 29.30 -0.85
N LEU A 208 -6.14 28.81 -2.01
CA LEU A 208 -6.25 27.38 -2.28
C LEU A 208 -5.00 26.89 -2.99
N THR A 209 -4.40 25.85 -2.43
CA THR A 209 -3.29 25.15 -3.05
C THR A 209 -3.71 23.75 -3.46
N ASN A 210 -3.02 23.21 -4.45
CA ASN A 210 -3.01 21.78 -4.71
C ASN A 210 -1.79 21.13 -4.03
N GLN A 211 -1.33 21.63 -2.87
CA GLN A 211 -0.30 20.97 -2.08
C GLN A 211 -0.86 19.67 -1.49
N HIS A 212 -2.00 19.78 -0.82
CA HIS A 212 -2.95 18.70 -0.60
C HIS A 212 -3.96 18.68 -1.76
N ASN A 213 -4.68 17.59 -1.95
CA ASN A 213 -5.65 17.57 -3.04
C ASN A 213 -6.76 18.59 -2.77
N VAL A 214 -6.94 19.55 -3.68
CA VAL A 214 -7.87 20.68 -3.47
C VAL A 214 -9.31 20.22 -3.16
N VAL A 215 -9.79 19.13 -3.78
CA VAL A 215 -11.15 18.64 -3.53
C VAL A 215 -11.28 18.17 -2.08
N LEU A 216 -10.25 17.50 -1.58
CA LEU A 216 -10.20 17.05 -0.20
C LEU A 216 -10.04 18.22 0.76
N THR A 217 -9.26 19.24 0.39
CA THR A 217 -9.11 20.49 1.15
C THR A 217 -10.47 21.18 1.32
N LEU A 218 -11.23 21.34 0.23
CA LEU A 218 -12.57 21.93 0.28
C LEU A 218 -13.53 21.10 1.14
N PHE A 219 -13.51 19.77 1.01
CA PHE A 219 -14.42 18.90 1.75
C PHE A 219 -14.06 18.85 3.25
N TYR A 220 -12.81 18.53 3.58
CA TYR A 220 -12.36 18.42 4.97
C TYR A 220 -12.33 19.78 5.66
N GLY A 221 -11.68 20.78 5.05
CA GLY A 221 -11.63 22.13 5.60
C GLY A 221 -13.02 22.74 5.75
N GLY A 222 -13.92 22.51 4.78
CA GLY A 222 -15.29 23.00 4.84
C GLY A 222 -16.09 22.38 5.99
N VAL A 223 -15.99 21.08 6.21
CA VAL A 223 -16.67 20.40 7.33
C VAL A 223 -16.13 20.89 8.69
N LEU A 224 -14.82 21.07 8.82
CA LEU A 224 -14.22 21.59 10.05
C LEU A 224 -14.63 23.05 10.31
N TYR A 225 -14.61 23.89 9.27
CA TYR A 225 -15.10 25.26 9.36
C TYR A 225 -16.58 25.33 9.79
N TRP A 226 -17.44 24.49 9.21
CA TRP A 226 -18.85 24.42 9.59
C TRP A 226 -19.03 23.94 11.03
N SER A 227 -18.28 22.92 11.46
CA SER A 227 -18.27 22.46 12.84
C SER A 227 -17.93 23.59 13.81
N ASP A 228 -16.85 24.30 13.55
CA ASP A 228 -16.40 25.41 14.39
C ASP A 228 -17.44 26.55 14.42
N SER A 229 -17.95 26.94 13.25
CA SER A 229 -18.94 28.01 13.13
C SER A 229 -20.26 27.72 13.86
N TRP A 230 -20.69 26.45 13.91
CA TRP A 230 -21.99 26.08 14.49
C TRP A 230 -21.90 25.62 15.94
N THR A 231 -20.78 25.03 16.32
CA THR A 231 -20.64 24.36 17.63
C THR A 231 -19.55 24.97 18.51
N GLY A 232 -18.75 25.90 17.97
CA GLY A 232 -17.59 26.49 18.65
C GLY A 232 -16.40 25.54 18.79
N THR A 233 -16.41 24.40 18.08
CA THR A 233 -15.30 23.44 18.09
C THR A 233 -15.16 22.71 16.76
N ILE A 234 -13.91 22.41 16.37
CA ILE A 234 -13.58 21.57 15.22
C ILE A 234 -13.74 20.07 15.51
N ASP A 235 -13.82 19.67 16.79
CA ASP A 235 -13.75 18.26 17.20
C ASP A 235 -14.93 17.44 16.68
N LEU A 236 -16.14 18.01 16.65
CA LEU A 236 -17.32 17.32 16.12
C LEU A 236 -17.19 17.06 14.61
N GLY A 237 -16.63 18.02 13.86
CA GLY A 237 -16.29 17.86 12.46
C GLY A 237 -15.24 16.76 12.25
N LEU A 238 -14.21 16.68 13.09
CA LEU A 238 -13.20 15.62 13.05
C LEU A 238 -13.80 14.24 13.30
N VAL A 239 -14.66 14.12 14.31
CA VAL A 239 -15.38 12.86 14.63
C VAL A 239 -16.30 12.46 13.48
N PHE A 240 -17.03 13.41 12.89
CA PHE A 240 -17.92 13.16 11.76
C PHE A 240 -17.16 12.69 10.50
N LEU A 241 -16.06 13.35 10.16
CA LEU A 241 -15.20 12.95 9.04
C LEU A 241 -14.62 11.55 9.27
N SER A 242 -14.18 11.26 10.50
CA SER A 242 -13.61 9.95 10.88
C SER A 242 -14.66 8.84 10.85
N ALA A 243 -15.88 9.12 11.32
CA ALA A 243 -17.01 8.20 11.22
C ALA A 243 -17.34 7.88 9.75
N THR A 244 -17.38 8.90 8.90
CA THR A 244 -17.62 8.75 7.46
C THR A 244 -16.54 7.89 6.81
N GLN A 245 -15.27 8.13 7.13
CA GLN A 245 -14.16 7.30 6.64
C GLN A 245 -14.26 5.85 7.14
N MET A 246 -14.57 5.65 8.42
CA MET A 246 -14.71 4.30 8.98
C MET A 246 -15.85 3.54 8.30
N LEU A 247 -17.02 4.17 8.09
CA LEU A 247 -18.15 3.55 7.40
C LEU A 247 -17.81 3.21 5.95
N PHE A 248 -17.10 4.10 5.25
CA PHE A 248 -16.56 3.82 3.93
C PHE A 248 -15.61 2.62 3.95
N ALA A 249 -14.66 2.59 4.89
CA ALA A 249 -13.71 1.51 5.05
C ALA A 249 -14.41 0.16 5.37
N ILE A 250 -15.40 0.14 6.26
CA ILE A 250 -16.23 -1.05 6.56
C ILE A 250 -16.91 -1.54 5.29
N PHE A 251 -17.56 -0.66 4.53
CA PHE A 251 -18.20 -1.02 3.27
C PHE A 251 -17.18 -1.64 2.31
N VAL A 252 -16.07 -0.95 2.06
CA VAL A 252 -14.99 -1.34 1.14
C VAL A 252 -14.41 -2.71 1.48
N VAL A 253 -14.02 -2.92 2.74
CA VAL A 253 -13.43 -4.18 3.20
C VAL A 253 -14.46 -5.28 3.03
N SER A 254 -15.70 -5.05 3.47
CA SER A 254 -16.77 -6.04 3.41
C SER A 254 -17.08 -6.51 2.00
N VAL A 255 -17.25 -5.58 1.05
CA VAL A 255 -17.54 -5.94 -0.34
C VAL A 255 -16.34 -6.56 -1.04
N THR A 256 -15.12 -6.16 -0.70
CA THR A 256 -13.90 -6.71 -1.32
C THR A 256 -13.61 -8.11 -0.82
N VAL A 257 -13.63 -8.31 0.50
CA VAL A 257 -13.43 -9.61 1.12
C VAL A 257 -14.51 -10.61 0.67
N ASP A 258 -15.78 -10.18 0.57
CA ASP A 258 -16.87 -11.01 0.01
C ASP A 258 -16.56 -11.51 -1.40
N ARG A 259 -16.10 -10.63 -2.31
CA ARG A 259 -15.70 -11.01 -3.67
C ARG A 259 -14.61 -12.07 -3.65
N PHE A 260 -13.62 -11.94 -2.78
CA PHE A 260 -12.53 -12.91 -2.66
C PHE A 260 -13.00 -14.24 -2.06
N PHE A 261 -13.81 -14.20 -1.01
CA PHE A 261 -14.36 -15.38 -0.32
C PHE A 261 -15.31 -16.20 -1.18
N ASN A 262 -16.07 -15.52 -2.03
CA ASN A 262 -17.03 -16.11 -2.95
C ASN A 262 -16.49 -16.18 -4.39
N LEU A 263 -15.20 -15.91 -4.59
CA LEU A 263 -14.50 -16.00 -5.89
C LEU A 263 -15.23 -15.27 -7.04
N ALA A 264 -15.67 -14.04 -6.80
CA ALA A 264 -16.40 -13.23 -7.77
C ALA A 264 -17.73 -13.86 -8.23
N HIS A 265 -18.26 -14.83 -7.48
CA HIS A 265 -19.59 -15.39 -7.68
C HIS A 265 -20.59 -14.73 -6.72
N PRO A 266 -21.48 -13.86 -7.21
CA PRO A 266 -22.60 -13.43 -6.39
C PRO A 266 -23.56 -14.62 -6.21
N THR A 267 -23.98 -14.86 -4.97
CA THR A 267 -25.14 -15.70 -4.63
C THR A 267 -26.47 -15.12 -5.14
N ARG A 268 -26.45 -14.17 -6.09
CA ARG A 268 -27.60 -13.62 -6.78
C ARG A 268 -27.27 -13.53 -8.27
N VAL A 269 -27.83 -14.46 -9.03
CA VAL A 269 -28.24 -14.43 -10.46
C VAL A 269 -28.47 -15.87 -10.96
N TYR A 270 -27.75 -16.87 -10.44
CA TYR A 270 -27.92 -18.29 -10.83
C TYR A 270 -28.73 -19.16 -9.85
N ALA A 271 -29.33 -18.58 -8.81
CA ALA A 271 -30.27 -19.31 -7.96
C ALA A 271 -31.62 -19.59 -8.64
N ARG A 272 -31.84 -19.08 -9.86
CA ARG A 272 -33.12 -19.21 -10.58
C ARG A 272 -33.10 -20.19 -11.76
N SER A 273 -31.95 -20.75 -12.15
CA SER A 273 -31.91 -21.84 -13.13
C SER A 273 -31.83 -23.18 -12.39
N VAL A 274 -33.01 -23.77 -12.24
CA VAL A 274 -33.31 -25.18 -12.00
C VAL A 274 -32.26 -26.12 -12.67
N LEU A 275 -31.91 -27.22 -11.97
CA LEU A 275 -31.06 -28.37 -12.42
C LEU A 275 -29.52 -28.29 -12.30
N CYS A 276 -28.97 -27.82 -11.18
CA CYS A 276 -27.61 -28.22 -10.77
C CYS A 276 -27.58 -28.68 -9.31
N THR A 277 -28.09 -29.89 -9.07
CA THR A 277 -28.04 -30.66 -7.81
C THR A 277 -26.66 -31.27 -7.53
N SER A 278 -25.57 -30.60 -7.93
CA SER A 278 -24.22 -31.01 -7.59
C SER A 278 -23.59 -30.01 -6.61
N PRO A 279 -23.34 -30.40 -5.34
CA PRO A 279 -22.58 -29.59 -4.38
C PRO A 279 -21.15 -29.25 -4.81
N ALA A 280 -20.68 -29.79 -5.94
CA ALA A 280 -19.29 -29.69 -6.40
C ALA A 280 -18.94 -28.39 -7.15
N GLN A 281 -19.89 -27.46 -7.40
CA GLN A 281 -19.65 -26.29 -8.25
C GLN A 281 -19.74 -24.90 -7.58
N LEU A 282 -20.12 -24.81 -6.30
CA LEU A 282 -19.96 -23.61 -5.48
C LEU A 282 -18.61 -23.68 -4.75
N ILE A 283 -17.50 -23.50 -5.48
CA ILE A 283 -16.18 -23.45 -4.86
C ILE A 283 -16.07 -22.13 -4.11
N THR A 284 -16.31 -22.15 -2.79
CA THR A 284 -16.04 -21.01 -1.91
C THR A 284 -14.71 -21.22 -1.19
N VAL A 285 -14.14 -20.12 -0.72
CA VAL A 285 -12.94 -20.18 0.11
C VAL A 285 -13.26 -20.87 1.43
N GLY A 286 -12.42 -21.83 1.84
CA GLY A 286 -12.61 -22.58 3.08
C GLY A 286 -12.43 -21.71 4.34
N SER A 287 -13.00 -22.16 5.46
CA SER A 287 -13.04 -21.40 6.73
C SER A 287 -11.68 -20.88 7.21
N ARG A 288 -10.59 -21.63 7.02
CA ARG A 288 -9.24 -21.22 7.46
C ARG A 288 -8.79 -19.89 6.86
N TRP A 289 -8.93 -19.75 5.54
CA TRP A 289 -8.57 -18.51 4.85
C TRP A 289 -9.48 -17.36 5.26
N ARG A 290 -10.78 -17.65 5.45
CA ARG A 290 -11.74 -16.67 5.95
C ARG A 290 -11.34 -16.14 7.32
N THR A 291 -10.96 -17.03 8.23
CA THR A 291 -10.46 -16.69 9.56
C THR A 291 -9.21 -15.82 9.52
N VAL A 292 -8.19 -16.19 8.73
CA VAL A 292 -6.94 -15.39 8.63
C VAL A 292 -7.22 -13.98 8.12
N VAL A 293 -7.98 -13.86 7.02
CA VAL A 293 -8.31 -12.55 6.42
C VAL A 293 -9.15 -11.70 7.37
N MET A 294 -10.15 -12.30 8.04
CA MET A 294 -10.98 -11.56 9.00
C MET A 294 -10.17 -11.12 10.22
N PHE A 295 -9.32 -11.98 10.78
CA PHE A 295 -8.45 -11.59 11.90
C PHE A 295 -7.50 -10.46 11.51
N PHE A 296 -6.97 -10.46 10.29
CA PHE A 296 -6.17 -9.34 9.80
C PHE A 296 -6.97 -8.03 9.83
N PHE A 297 -8.16 -7.96 9.23
CA PHE A 297 -8.93 -6.71 9.22
C PHE A 297 -9.48 -6.30 10.60
N ILE A 298 -9.67 -7.24 11.53
CA ILE A 298 -10.19 -6.94 12.87
C ILE A 298 -9.09 -6.51 13.83
N LEU A 299 -7.92 -7.15 13.79
CA LEU A 299 -6.89 -7.02 14.84
C LEU A 299 -5.59 -6.37 14.38
N ASN A 300 -5.30 -6.34 13.07
CA ASN A 300 -4.02 -5.83 12.62
C ASN A 300 -3.97 -4.30 12.76
N PRO A 301 -2.94 -3.72 13.42
CA PRO A 301 -2.81 -2.28 13.61
C PRO A 301 -2.95 -1.45 12.32
N GLN A 302 -2.42 -1.95 11.20
CA GLN A 302 -2.51 -1.29 9.90
C GLN A 302 -3.95 -1.08 9.44
N ALA A 303 -4.82 -2.09 9.64
CA ALA A 303 -6.20 -2.04 9.18
C ALA A 303 -7.13 -1.38 10.20
N LEU A 304 -6.89 -1.60 11.49
CA LEU A 304 -7.71 -1.11 12.58
C LEU A 304 -7.54 0.40 12.77
N PHE A 305 -6.31 0.87 12.98
CA PHE A 305 -6.06 2.28 13.33
C PHE A 305 -6.22 3.21 12.13
N SER A 306 -6.00 2.74 10.91
CA SER A 306 -6.21 3.57 9.72
C SER A 306 -7.68 3.86 9.42
N ALA A 307 -8.62 3.07 9.97
CA ALA A 307 -10.04 3.19 9.64
C ALA A 307 -10.62 4.56 10.01
N THR A 308 -10.12 5.17 11.09
CA THR A 308 -10.57 6.46 11.63
C THR A 308 -9.53 7.58 11.46
N ALA A 309 -8.38 7.28 10.84
CA ALA A 309 -7.27 8.22 10.71
C ALA A 309 -7.43 9.15 9.50
N LEU A 310 -7.66 10.44 9.75
CA LEU A 310 -7.76 11.50 8.74
C LEU A 310 -6.37 12.02 8.36
N THR A 311 -5.67 11.20 7.58
CA THR A 311 -4.32 11.50 7.06
C THR A 311 -4.27 11.23 5.56
N LYS A 312 -3.17 11.61 4.88
CA LYS A 312 -3.04 11.55 3.42
C LYS A 312 -3.29 10.18 2.76
N SER A 313 -3.03 9.07 3.44
CA SER A 313 -2.94 7.74 2.82
C SER A 313 -4.12 6.77 3.06
N PRO A 314 -4.77 6.75 4.24
CA PRO A 314 -5.86 5.81 4.51
C PRO A 314 -7.02 5.84 3.51
N LEU A 315 -7.55 7.02 3.16
CA LEU A 315 -8.65 7.13 2.19
C LEU A 315 -8.26 6.53 0.83
N PHE A 316 -7.05 6.84 0.35
CA PHE A 316 -6.50 6.23 -0.86
C PHE A 316 -6.38 4.70 -0.73
N ALA A 317 -5.88 4.20 0.40
CA ALA A 317 -5.67 2.77 0.60
C ALA A 317 -6.98 1.95 0.60
N TYR A 318 -8.04 2.47 1.24
CA TYR A 318 -9.36 1.85 1.16
C TYR A 318 -9.96 1.96 -0.24
N ALA A 319 -9.87 3.12 -0.89
CA ALA A 319 -10.33 3.26 -2.27
C ALA A 319 -9.59 2.30 -3.23
N PHE A 320 -8.28 2.14 -3.04
CA PHE A 320 -7.46 1.17 -3.76
C PHE A 320 -7.91 -0.27 -3.48
N LEU A 321 -8.19 -0.65 -2.23
CA LEU A 321 -8.71 -1.98 -1.89
C LEU A 321 -10.05 -2.24 -2.60
N TRP A 322 -10.95 -1.26 -2.61
CA TRP A 322 -12.24 -1.37 -3.31
C TRP A 322 -12.04 -1.56 -4.82
N TRP A 323 -11.21 -0.71 -5.41
CA TRP A 323 -10.84 -0.77 -6.82
C TRP A 323 -10.22 -2.12 -7.18
N PHE A 324 -9.28 -2.61 -6.36
CA PHE A 324 -8.61 -3.90 -6.51
C PHE A 324 -9.59 -5.08 -6.42
N GLY A 325 -10.53 -5.05 -5.47
CA GLY A 325 -11.60 -6.03 -5.34
C GLY A 325 -12.50 -6.10 -6.56
N GLN A 326 -12.79 -4.95 -7.17
CA GLN A 326 -13.59 -4.88 -8.39
C GLN A 326 -12.83 -5.43 -9.60
N TRP A 327 -11.54 -5.14 -9.73
CA TRP A 327 -10.69 -5.78 -10.75
C TRP A 327 -10.60 -7.29 -10.58
N TYR A 328 -10.49 -7.76 -9.34
CA TYR A 328 -10.56 -9.18 -9.05
C TYR A 328 -11.84 -9.81 -9.63
N GLU A 329 -12.97 -9.14 -9.49
CA GLU A 329 -14.23 -9.56 -10.09
C GLU A 329 -14.19 -9.52 -11.63
N VAL A 330 -13.80 -8.40 -12.24
CA VAL A 330 -13.74 -8.21 -13.71
C VAL A 330 -12.99 -9.35 -14.41
N PHE A 331 -11.88 -9.80 -13.83
CA PHE A 331 -11.01 -10.82 -14.44
C PHE A 331 -11.44 -12.28 -14.14
N ASN A 332 -12.15 -12.51 -13.04
CA ASN A 332 -12.55 -13.86 -12.61
C ASN A 332 -14.02 -14.20 -12.96
N ARG A 333 -14.81 -13.25 -13.45
CA ARG A 333 -16.16 -13.51 -13.95
C ARG A 333 -16.16 -14.52 -15.12
N ARG A 334 -17.19 -15.38 -15.15
CA ARG A 334 -17.42 -16.37 -16.21
C ARG A 334 -17.85 -15.70 -17.51
N ASP A 335 -18.83 -14.79 -17.40
CA ASP A 335 -19.22 -13.95 -18.52
C ASP A 335 -18.20 -12.82 -18.68
N ARG A 336 -17.52 -12.84 -19.84
CA ARG A 336 -16.49 -11.88 -20.23
C ARG A 336 -16.96 -10.96 -21.36
N THR A 337 -18.21 -11.06 -21.79
CA THR A 337 -18.75 -10.27 -22.90
C THR A 337 -18.91 -8.79 -22.51
N HIS A 338 -19.41 -8.53 -21.30
CA HIS A 338 -19.67 -7.18 -20.81
C HIS A 338 -19.34 -7.04 -19.32
N ILE A 339 -19.12 -5.80 -18.88
CA ILE A 339 -18.96 -5.45 -17.46
C ILE A 339 -20.31 -4.94 -16.94
N PRO A 340 -20.86 -5.49 -15.84
CA PRO A 340 -22.12 -5.01 -15.28
C PRO A 340 -22.07 -3.52 -14.93
N ARG A 341 -23.17 -2.79 -15.13
CA ARG A 341 -23.26 -1.34 -14.84
C ARG A 341 -22.87 -0.99 -13.41
N THR A 342 -23.28 -1.82 -12.44
CA THR A 342 -22.91 -1.64 -11.02
C THR A 342 -21.40 -1.70 -10.78
N LEU A 343 -20.70 -2.57 -11.51
CA LEU A 343 -19.25 -2.72 -11.42
C LEU A 343 -18.53 -1.58 -12.16
N VAL A 344 -19.07 -1.12 -13.29
CA VAL A 344 -18.56 0.08 -13.99
C VAL A 344 -18.66 1.31 -13.09
N VAL A 345 -19.82 1.54 -12.46
CA VAL A 345 -20.03 2.66 -11.54
C VAL A 345 -19.11 2.54 -10.32
N GLY A 346 -18.98 1.36 -9.73
CA GLY A 346 -18.07 1.18 -8.59
C GLY A 346 -16.60 1.41 -8.95
N ILE A 347 -16.15 1.02 -10.15
CA ILE A 347 -14.77 1.30 -10.60
C ILE A 347 -14.61 2.80 -10.86
N ALA A 348 -15.60 3.46 -11.47
CA ALA A 348 -15.58 4.91 -11.67
C ALA A 348 -15.49 5.68 -10.34
N LEU A 349 -16.32 5.31 -9.36
CA LEU A 349 -16.32 5.94 -8.03
C LEU A 349 -15.01 5.70 -7.29
N SER A 350 -14.53 4.45 -7.23
CA SER A 350 -13.25 4.15 -6.58
C SER A 350 -12.07 4.85 -7.27
N THR A 351 -12.08 4.98 -8.60
CA THR A 351 -11.08 5.73 -9.37
C THR A 351 -11.13 7.22 -9.03
N ALA A 352 -12.32 7.82 -8.98
CA ALA A 352 -12.49 9.22 -8.60
C ALA A 352 -11.99 9.49 -7.17
N ILE A 353 -12.36 8.63 -6.20
CA ILE A 353 -11.90 8.74 -4.81
C ILE A 353 -10.37 8.64 -4.73
N MET A 354 -9.76 7.69 -5.44
CA MET A 354 -8.29 7.57 -5.48
C MET A 354 -7.62 8.85 -6.01
N LEU A 355 -8.13 9.43 -7.10
CA LEU A 355 -7.60 10.65 -7.71
C LEU A 355 -7.68 11.85 -6.75
N VAL A 356 -8.79 12.00 -6.03
CA VAL A 356 -8.93 13.09 -5.04
C VAL A 356 -8.19 12.82 -3.72
N SER A 357 -7.77 11.57 -3.46
CA SER A 357 -7.07 11.22 -2.22
C SER A 357 -5.57 11.41 -2.30
N ALA A 358 -4.95 10.99 -3.41
CA ALA A 358 -3.50 10.98 -3.54
C ALA A 358 -3.04 11.35 -4.95
N LYS A 359 -2.09 12.30 -5.05
CA LYS A 359 -1.53 12.76 -6.34
C LYS A 359 -0.96 11.63 -7.18
N TYR A 360 -0.27 10.68 -6.55
CA TYR A 360 0.33 9.55 -7.24
C TYR A 360 -0.67 8.53 -7.79
N ALA A 361 -1.96 8.61 -7.40
CA ALA A 361 -3.01 7.80 -7.99
C ALA A 361 -3.13 8.03 -9.50
N THR A 362 -2.87 9.26 -9.96
CA THR A 362 -2.85 9.62 -11.38
C THR A 362 -1.91 8.71 -12.18
N TYR A 363 -0.69 8.48 -11.70
CA TYR A 363 0.29 7.63 -12.39
C TYR A 363 -0.14 6.17 -12.42
N ILE A 364 -0.68 5.65 -11.30
CA ILE A 364 -1.16 4.27 -11.20
C ILE A 364 -2.31 4.04 -12.17
N ILE A 365 -3.30 4.96 -12.19
CA ILE A 365 -4.47 4.87 -13.05
C ILE A 365 -4.09 5.04 -14.53
N ALA A 366 -3.21 5.97 -14.86
CA ALA A 366 -2.76 6.19 -16.24
C ALA A 366 -2.09 4.94 -16.82
N VAL A 367 -1.16 4.31 -16.08
CA VAL A 367 -0.53 3.06 -16.53
C VAL A 367 -1.58 1.94 -16.63
N GLN A 368 -2.51 1.83 -15.68
CA GLN A 368 -3.55 0.82 -15.74
C GLN A 368 -4.48 0.99 -16.95
N ILE A 369 -4.82 2.24 -17.32
CA ILE A 369 -5.58 2.55 -18.54
C ILE A 369 -4.85 1.98 -19.74
N VAL A 370 -3.58 2.34 -19.95
CA VAL A 370 -2.80 1.84 -21.09
C VAL A 370 -2.79 0.31 -21.14
N LEU A 371 -2.52 -0.34 -20.02
CA LEU A 371 -2.43 -1.80 -19.95
C LEU A 371 -3.76 -2.50 -20.21
N ILE A 372 -4.88 -1.97 -19.69
CA ILE A 372 -6.17 -2.63 -19.92
C ILE A 372 -6.63 -2.50 -21.38
N PHE A 373 -6.36 -1.37 -22.04
CA PHE A 373 -6.65 -1.22 -23.47
C PHE A 373 -5.75 -2.10 -24.34
N ILE A 374 -4.56 -2.48 -23.88
CA ILE A 374 -3.73 -3.46 -24.57
C ILE A 374 -4.33 -4.87 -24.41
N VAL A 375 -4.70 -5.25 -23.19
CA VAL A 375 -5.07 -6.63 -22.86
C VAL A 375 -6.53 -6.98 -23.15
N ASP A 376 -7.45 -6.02 -23.03
CA ASP A 376 -8.88 -6.27 -23.09
C ASP A 376 -9.65 -5.20 -23.89
N ARG A 377 -9.43 -5.23 -25.21
CA ARG A 377 -10.00 -4.26 -26.17
C ARG A 377 -11.51 -4.39 -26.35
N ASN A 378 -12.07 -5.57 -26.10
CA ASN A 378 -13.47 -5.86 -26.41
C ASN A 378 -14.44 -5.09 -25.49
N ARG A 379 -14.01 -4.76 -24.28
CA ARG A 379 -14.82 -4.07 -23.26
C ARG A 379 -14.47 -2.59 -23.12
N TRP A 380 -13.89 -1.99 -24.16
CA TRP A 380 -13.36 -0.61 -24.17
C TRP A 380 -14.36 0.45 -23.67
N ARG A 381 -15.65 0.35 -24.05
CA ARG A 381 -16.70 1.29 -23.61
C ARG A 381 -16.84 1.32 -22.08
N SER A 382 -16.78 0.15 -21.45
CA SER A 382 -16.83 0.05 -19.99
C SER A 382 -15.60 0.68 -19.35
N TYR A 383 -14.40 0.49 -19.92
CA TYR A 383 -13.17 1.10 -19.41
C TYR A 383 -13.09 2.61 -19.64
N LEU A 384 -13.68 3.12 -20.72
CA LEU A 384 -13.80 4.56 -20.92
C LEU A 384 -14.60 5.21 -19.80
N VAL A 385 -15.77 4.66 -19.47
CA VAL A 385 -16.61 5.21 -18.39
C VAL A 385 -15.99 4.95 -17.02
N ALA A 386 -15.41 3.77 -16.79
CA ALA A 386 -14.91 3.36 -15.49
C ALA A 386 -13.58 4.00 -15.09
N LEU A 387 -12.69 4.30 -16.04
CA LEU A 387 -11.33 4.76 -15.75
C LEU A 387 -11.03 6.09 -16.43
N VAL A 388 -11.25 6.18 -17.74
CA VAL A 388 -10.82 7.33 -18.55
C VAL A 388 -11.64 8.57 -18.23
N LEU A 389 -12.95 8.45 -18.10
CA LEU A 389 -13.83 9.60 -17.82
C LEU A 389 -13.52 10.23 -16.45
N PRO A 390 -13.48 9.50 -15.31
CA PRO A 390 -13.05 10.08 -14.04
C PRO A 390 -11.65 10.69 -14.09
N PHE A 391 -10.72 10.03 -14.79
CA PHE A 391 -9.35 10.52 -14.95
C PHE A 391 -9.31 11.84 -15.71
N LEU A 392 -9.95 11.94 -16.87
CA LEU A 392 -9.98 13.15 -17.68
C LEU A 392 -10.72 14.28 -16.98
N VAL A 393 -11.87 14.01 -16.36
CA VAL A 393 -12.63 15.03 -15.61
C VAL A 393 -11.75 15.62 -14.50
N PHE A 394 -11.08 14.78 -13.73
CA PHE A 394 -10.19 15.24 -12.66
C PHE A 394 -8.99 16.03 -13.20
N GLN A 395 -8.27 15.51 -14.20
CA GLN A 395 -7.08 16.15 -14.75
C GLN A 395 -7.39 17.47 -15.44
N THR A 396 -8.46 17.52 -16.24
CA THR A 396 -8.90 18.74 -16.93
C THR A 396 -9.35 19.79 -15.92
N ALA A 397 -10.18 19.42 -14.93
CA ALA A 397 -10.63 20.37 -13.92
C ALA A 397 -9.45 20.97 -13.13
N LEU A 398 -8.49 20.13 -12.72
CA LEU A 398 -7.30 20.58 -12.01
C LEU A 398 -6.43 21.49 -12.89
N THR A 399 -6.19 21.10 -14.14
CA THR A 399 -5.36 21.88 -15.08
C THR A 399 -5.98 23.25 -15.36
N VAL A 400 -7.30 23.30 -15.59
CA VAL A 400 -8.02 24.56 -15.78
C VAL A 400 -7.87 25.44 -14.55
N ALA A 401 -8.13 24.91 -13.35
CA ALA A 401 -8.09 25.69 -12.12
C ALA A 401 -6.69 26.23 -11.78
N VAL A 402 -5.62 25.51 -12.15
CA VAL A 402 -4.24 26.00 -12.02
C VAL A 402 -3.95 27.08 -13.05
N ASN A 403 -4.30 26.85 -14.32
CA ASN A 403 -4.02 27.79 -15.42
C ASN A 403 -4.82 29.09 -15.32
N THR A 404 -5.99 29.08 -14.67
CA THR A 404 -6.78 30.29 -14.38
C THR A 404 -6.30 31.05 -13.14
N GLY A 405 -5.23 30.60 -12.47
CA GLY A 405 -4.75 31.19 -11.23
C GLY A 405 -5.69 30.99 -10.03
N THR A 406 -6.70 30.13 -10.16
CA THR A 406 -7.66 29.85 -9.08
C THR A 406 -7.03 29.02 -7.97
N ILE A 407 -6.08 28.15 -8.31
CA ILE A 407 -5.37 27.27 -7.37
C ILE A 407 -3.87 27.34 -7.63
N ILE A 408 -3.07 27.42 -6.57
CA ILE A 408 -1.61 27.31 -6.67
C ILE A 408 -1.22 25.84 -6.87
N SER A 409 -0.42 25.54 -7.90
CA SER A 409 0.08 24.19 -8.12
C SER A 409 1.07 23.75 -7.02
N GLY A 410 1.15 22.44 -6.75
CA GLY A 410 2.14 21.93 -5.79
C GLY A 410 3.56 21.99 -6.37
N ASP A 411 4.53 22.36 -5.53
CA ASP A 411 5.94 22.47 -5.95
C ASP A 411 6.53 21.10 -6.34
N SER A 412 7.28 21.09 -7.44
CA SER A 412 7.94 19.88 -7.94
C SER A 412 8.96 19.32 -6.96
N ILE A 413 9.53 20.15 -6.08
CA ILE A 413 10.52 19.76 -5.08
C ILE A 413 10.00 18.63 -4.15
N GLU A 414 8.69 18.59 -3.91
CA GLU A 414 8.03 17.58 -3.07
C GLU A 414 8.26 16.15 -3.58
N SER A 415 8.47 15.99 -4.89
CA SER A 415 8.73 14.70 -5.53
C SER A 415 10.22 14.35 -5.65
N ARG A 416 11.14 15.28 -5.33
CA ARG A 416 12.60 15.15 -5.57
C ARG A 416 13.36 14.65 -4.35
N GLY A 417 12.68 14.02 -3.38
CA GLY A 417 13.29 13.68 -2.10
C GLY A 417 14.53 12.78 -2.18
N VAL A 418 14.66 11.92 -3.21
CA VAL A 418 15.90 11.13 -3.43
C VAL A 418 17.06 12.06 -3.80
N GLN A 419 16.84 12.95 -4.77
CA GLN A 419 17.87 13.85 -5.28
C GLN A 419 18.34 14.82 -4.20
N VAL A 420 17.40 15.38 -3.44
CA VAL A 420 17.70 16.30 -2.32
C VAL A 420 18.49 15.59 -1.22
N GLN A 421 18.14 14.34 -0.86
CA GLN A 421 18.90 13.56 0.12
C GLN A 421 20.31 13.21 -0.35
N GLN A 422 20.51 12.96 -1.65
CA GLN A 422 21.83 12.73 -2.23
C GLN A 422 22.72 13.98 -2.13
N ILE A 423 22.18 15.15 -2.49
CA ILE A 423 22.88 16.44 -2.36
C ILE A 423 23.21 16.70 -0.88
N ALA A 424 22.23 16.56 0.01
CA ALA A 424 22.41 16.78 1.45
C ALA A 424 23.48 15.85 2.06
N ARG A 425 23.53 14.58 1.64
CA ARG A 425 24.55 13.64 2.12
C ARG A 425 25.95 14.01 1.64
N VAL A 426 26.11 14.51 0.41
CA VAL A 426 27.39 15.07 -0.04
C VAL A 426 27.76 16.29 0.79
N MET A 427 26.84 17.23 0.97
CA MET A 427 27.08 18.42 1.80
C MET A 427 27.38 18.09 3.27
N ARG A 428 26.93 16.93 3.78
CA ARG A 428 27.25 16.45 5.13
C ARG A 428 28.68 15.93 5.25
N TYR A 429 29.12 15.12 4.30
CA TYR A 429 30.36 14.32 4.44
C TYR A 429 31.53 14.82 3.60
N ASP A 430 31.26 15.46 2.47
CA ASP A 430 32.29 16.00 1.56
C ASP A 430 31.82 17.32 0.90
N PRO A 431 31.61 18.39 1.68
CA PRO A 431 31.13 19.66 1.13
C PRO A 431 32.18 20.40 0.30
N LEU A 432 33.47 20.13 0.51
CA LEU A 432 34.59 20.85 -0.11
C LEU A 432 34.90 20.35 -1.53
N SER A 433 34.59 19.09 -1.84
CA SER A 433 34.73 18.51 -3.18
C SER A 433 33.76 19.09 -4.21
N VAL A 434 32.68 19.72 -3.76
CA VAL A 434 31.63 20.26 -4.63
C VAL A 434 32.22 21.37 -5.51
N SER A 435 32.30 21.10 -6.82
CA SER A 435 32.86 22.05 -7.77
C SER A 435 32.17 23.44 -7.73
N PRO A 436 32.90 24.53 -8.01
CA PRO A 436 32.32 25.88 -8.03
C PRO A 436 31.11 26.01 -8.96
N ASP A 437 31.14 25.35 -10.12
CA ASP A 437 30.05 25.39 -11.10
C ASP A 437 28.77 24.74 -10.57
N VAL A 438 28.88 23.55 -9.96
CA VAL A 438 27.74 22.86 -9.34
C VAL A 438 27.21 23.69 -8.17
N ARG A 439 28.10 24.25 -7.34
CA ARG A 439 27.72 25.11 -6.22
C ARG A 439 26.94 26.33 -6.71
N LYS A 440 27.40 26.99 -7.77
CA LYS A 440 26.72 28.14 -8.39
C LYS A 440 25.32 27.80 -8.90
N LYS A 441 25.10 26.58 -9.39
CA LYS A 441 23.77 26.12 -9.86
C LYS A 441 22.82 25.77 -8.71
N LEU A 442 23.34 25.22 -7.60
CA LEU A 442 22.50 24.76 -6.47
C LEU A 442 22.25 25.81 -5.40
N GLN A 443 23.17 26.76 -5.21
CA GLN A 443 23.08 27.79 -4.16
C GLN A 443 21.86 28.73 -4.28
N PRO A 444 21.35 29.07 -5.49
CA PRO A 444 20.08 29.79 -5.62
C PRO A 444 18.87 28.97 -5.14
N ILE A 445 18.94 27.65 -5.25
CA ILE A 445 17.84 26.74 -4.90
C ILE A 445 17.86 26.36 -3.41
N PHE A 446 19.05 26.15 -2.85
CA PHE A 446 19.20 25.63 -1.49
C PHE A 446 20.22 26.37 -0.65
N ASN A 447 20.00 26.35 0.66
CA ASN A 447 21.04 26.58 1.65
C ASN A 447 21.85 25.29 1.84
N LEU A 448 22.90 25.12 1.04
CA LEU A 448 23.68 23.88 0.95
C LEU A 448 24.30 23.42 2.29
N TYR A 449 24.81 24.35 3.10
CA TYR A 449 25.38 23.98 4.41
C TYR A 449 24.30 23.61 5.41
N ALA A 450 23.18 24.33 5.42
CA ALA A 450 22.03 23.97 6.24
C ALA A 450 21.43 22.61 5.84
N MET A 451 21.43 22.27 4.55
CA MET A 451 21.03 20.94 4.07
C MET A 451 21.95 19.85 4.65
N GLY A 452 23.27 20.07 4.59
CA GLY A 452 24.25 19.14 5.16
C GLY A 452 24.08 19.00 6.67
N SER A 453 23.87 20.09 7.40
CA SER A 453 23.71 20.03 8.86
C SER A 453 22.43 19.31 9.29
N ASN A 454 21.33 19.47 8.53
CA ASN A 454 20.02 18.88 8.82
C ASN A 454 19.79 17.50 8.18
N TYR A 455 20.77 16.97 7.45
CA TYR A 455 20.67 15.67 6.80
C TYR A 455 20.26 14.58 7.79
N PHE A 456 19.17 13.88 7.48
CA PHE A 456 18.71 12.70 8.20
C PHE A 456 18.22 11.65 7.21
N PRO A 457 18.82 10.44 7.15
CA PRO A 457 18.53 9.46 6.11
C PRO A 457 17.05 9.08 5.98
N ASN A 458 16.33 9.01 7.11
CA ASN A 458 14.94 8.55 7.13
C ASN A 458 13.92 9.62 6.79
N ASP A 459 14.29 10.91 6.70
CA ASP A 459 13.34 12.00 6.50
C ASP A 459 13.89 13.09 5.58
N ALA A 460 13.42 13.10 4.33
CA ALA A 460 13.79 14.12 3.37
C ALA A 460 13.14 15.48 3.67
N ASP A 461 12.06 15.56 4.46
CA ASP A 461 11.36 16.82 4.75
C ASP A 461 12.28 17.81 5.49
N ARG A 462 13.29 17.31 6.22
CA ARG A 462 14.29 18.15 6.92
C ARG A 462 15.22 18.93 5.98
N VAL A 463 15.42 18.44 4.76
CA VAL A 463 16.36 19.01 3.78
C VAL A 463 15.67 19.67 2.59
N LYS A 464 14.34 19.82 2.65
CA LYS A 464 13.53 20.64 1.75
C LYS A 464 12.60 21.60 2.52
N SER A 465 12.99 21.97 3.73
CA SER A 465 12.21 22.83 4.62
C SER A 465 12.38 24.31 4.26
N SER A 466 11.31 25.07 4.49
CA SER A 466 11.21 26.53 4.41
C SER A 466 11.75 27.27 5.64
N GLY A 467 12.06 26.58 6.74
CA GLY A 467 12.46 27.22 8.00
C GLY A 467 11.31 27.69 8.91
N GLY A 468 10.05 27.53 8.49
CA GLY A 468 8.89 27.79 9.35
C GLY A 468 8.72 26.76 10.49
N ASP A 469 7.98 27.12 11.54
CA ASP A 469 7.58 26.23 12.64
C ASP A 469 8.77 25.56 13.37
N GLY A 470 9.83 26.35 13.66
CA GLY A 470 11.02 25.90 14.37
C GLY A 470 11.99 25.03 13.55
N LYS A 471 11.78 24.92 12.23
CA LYS A 471 12.68 24.20 11.32
C LYS A 471 13.77 25.13 10.78
N ILE A 472 14.79 24.54 10.15
CA ILE A 472 15.85 25.31 9.48
C ILE A 472 15.54 25.40 8.00
N GLU A 473 15.63 26.60 7.43
CA GLU A 473 15.48 26.80 5.99
C GLU A 473 16.60 26.08 5.24
N THR A 474 16.21 25.21 4.32
CA THR A 474 17.10 24.45 3.44
C THR A 474 16.76 24.64 1.98
N TYR A 475 15.48 24.84 1.65
CA TYR A 475 14.99 25.19 0.32
C TYR A 475 14.63 26.68 0.28
N LYS A 476 15.21 27.43 -0.65
CA LYS A 476 15.07 28.89 -0.75
C LYS A 476 13.82 29.30 -1.53
N TRP A 477 12.67 28.82 -1.06
CA TRP A 477 11.37 28.95 -1.70
C TRP A 477 10.98 30.40 -2.04
N GLU A 478 11.42 31.39 -1.27
CA GLU A 478 11.12 32.80 -1.54
C GLU A 478 11.89 33.39 -2.74
N THR A 479 13.11 32.90 -3.01
CA THR A 479 14.06 33.52 -3.95
C THR A 479 14.41 32.65 -5.15
N VAL A 480 14.14 31.34 -5.08
CA VAL A 480 14.36 30.41 -6.19
C VAL A 480 13.51 30.82 -7.39
N THR A 481 14.07 30.67 -8.60
CA THR A 481 13.38 30.95 -9.85
C THR A 481 13.16 29.70 -10.69
N GLN A 482 12.28 29.76 -11.70
CA GLN A 482 12.12 28.69 -12.68
C GLN A 482 13.45 28.39 -13.41
N GLU A 483 14.23 29.42 -13.76
CA GLU A 483 15.53 29.25 -14.44
C GLU A 483 16.56 28.52 -13.56
N ASP A 484 16.50 28.68 -12.24
CA ASP A 484 17.34 27.92 -11.32
C ASP A 484 16.93 26.46 -11.28
N MET A 485 15.62 26.19 -11.22
CA MET A 485 15.08 24.84 -11.21
C MET A 485 15.34 24.06 -12.49
N ASP A 486 15.44 24.73 -13.64
CA ASP A 486 15.85 24.13 -14.91
C ASP A 486 17.29 23.59 -14.87
N LYS A 487 18.17 24.23 -14.09
CA LYS A 487 19.57 23.83 -13.90
C LYS A 487 19.75 22.73 -12.84
N PHE A 488 18.74 22.49 -12.00
CA PHE A 488 18.82 21.53 -10.88
C PHE A 488 19.24 20.12 -11.32
N THR A 489 18.57 19.56 -12.33
CA THR A 489 18.81 18.15 -12.73
C THR A 489 20.21 17.97 -13.28
N GLN A 490 20.70 18.96 -14.03
CA GLN A 490 22.07 18.97 -14.52
C GLN A 490 23.08 19.02 -13.36
N ALA A 491 22.89 19.94 -12.42
CA ALA A 491 23.77 20.08 -11.25
C ALA A 491 23.79 18.81 -10.39
N TRP A 492 22.61 18.20 -10.17
CA TRP A 492 22.48 16.94 -9.45
C TRP A 492 23.21 15.78 -10.16
N LEU A 493 23.14 15.69 -11.49
CA LEU A 493 23.86 14.68 -12.28
C LEU A 493 25.38 14.89 -12.24
N GLU A 494 25.85 16.13 -12.37
CA GLU A 494 27.28 16.49 -12.29
C GLU A 494 27.85 16.12 -10.93
N LEU A 495 27.15 16.47 -9.85
CA LEU A 495 27.53 16.11 -8.49
C LEU A 495 27.54 14.59 -8.28
N GLY A 496 26.55 13.88 -8.83
CA GLY A 496 26.46 12.42 -8.71
C GLY A 496 27.59 11.66 -9.42
N LYS A 497 28.07 12.18 -10.55
CA LYS A 497 29.24 11.63 -11.24
C LYS A 497 30.53 11.79 -10.43
N GLN A 498 30.64 12.86 -9.66
CA GLN A 498 31.79 13.11 -8.78
C GLN A 498 31.70 12.26 -7.49
N HIS A 499 30.49 11.97 -7.01
CA HIS A 499 30.25 11.27 -5.75
C HIS A 499 29.39 10.00 -5.88
N PRO A 500 29.76 9.01 -6.72
CA PRO A 500 28.91 7.86 -7.00
C PRO A 500 28.63 6.98 -5.75
N ILE A 501 29.62 6.86 -4.86
CA ILE A 501 29.48 6.09 -3.62
C ILE A 501 28.49 6.78 -2.66
N ILE A 502 28.67 8.08 -2.39
CA ILE A 502 27.77 8.83 -1.49
C ILE A 502 26.34 8.87 -2.05
N TYR A 503 26.19 8.98 -3.37
CA TYR A 503 24.88 8.97 -4.03
C TYR A 503 24.17 7.62 -3.89
N THR A 504 24.90 6.53 -4.05
CA THR A 504 24.37 5.17 -3.87
C THR A 504 24.01 4.93 -2.41
N ASP A 505 24.88 5.35 -1.49
CA ASP A 505 24.69 5.21 -0.05
C ASP A 505 23.50 6.03 0.46
N ALA A 506 23.34 7.27 -0.02
CA ALA A 506 22.18 8.12 0.29
C ALA A 506 20.87 7.52 -0.23
N PHE A 507 20.88 6.98 -1.45
CA PHE A 507 19.71 6.34 -2.03
C PHE A 507 19.31 5.10 -1.22
N LEU A 508 20.25 4.20 -0.95
CA LEU A 508 20.00 2.99 -0.18
C LEU A 508 19.52 3.30 1.24
N ALA A 509 20.19 4.21 1.96
CA ALA A 509 19.80 4.60 3.31
C ALA A 509 18.37 5.19 3.37
N LYS A 510 17.91 5.83 2.29
CA LYS A 510 16.56 6.36 2.20
C LYS A 510 15.49 5.29 1.95
N VAL A 511 15.82 4.18 1.28
CA VAL A 511 14.79 3.27 0.74
C VAL A 511 14.83 1.86 1.31
N TYR A 512 15.95 1.44 1.93
CA TYR A 512 16.16 0.04 2.30
C TYR A 512 15.07 -0.51 3.23
N GLY A 513 14.56 0.32 4.15
CA GLY A 513 13.62 -0.10 5.19
C GLY A 513 12.29 -0.59 4.64
N TYR A 514 11.86 -0.09 3.48
CA TYR A 514 10.68 -0.59 2.78
C TYR A 514 10.80 -2.05 2.30
N PHE A 515 12.03 -2.55 2.12
CA PHE A 515 12.33 -3.86 1.55
C PHE A 515 13.10 -4.79 2.50
N ASP A 516 13.43 -4.33 3.71
CA ASP A 516 14.01 -5.15 4.79
C ASP A 516 12.92 -5.51 5.80
N VAL A 517 12.51 -6.79 5.83
CA VAL A 517 11.49 -7.29 6.78
C VAL A 517 11.89 -7.20 8.25
N ASN A 518 13.18 -6.99 8.53
CA ASN A 518 13.69 -6.85 9.89
C ASN A 518 13.76 -5.39 10.34
N ASP A 519 13.60 -4.44 9.41
CA ASP A 519 13.63 -3.02 9.75
C ASP A 519 12.34 -2.63 10.48
N GLN A 520 12.51 -1.93 11.60
CA GLN A 520 11.36 -1.36 12.31
C GLN A 520 10.92 -0.09 11.57
N PRO A 521 9.61 0.17 11.49
CA PRO A 521 9.10 1.36 10.81
C PRO A 521 9.66 2.63 11.46
N TYR A 522 10.18 3.55 10.64
CA TYR A 522 10.60 4.87 11.12
C TYR A 522 9.40 5.65 11.66
N VAL A 523 8.27 5.55 10.97
CA VAL A 523 6.97 6.00 11.48
C VAL A 523 5.99 4.84 11.37
N SER A 524 5.63 4.28 12.52
CA SER A 524 4.73 3.15 12.65
C SER A 524 3.26 3.57 12.65
N THR A 525 2.38 2.59 12.60
CA THR A 525 0.92 2.74 12.74
C THR A 525 0.48 3.31 14.07
N THR A 526 1.32 3.34 15.10
CA THR A 526 0.96 4.02 16.36
C THR A 526 0.85 5.53 16.16
N TYR A 527 1.36 6.08 15.06
CA TYR A 527 1.05 7.44 14.58
C TYR A 527 -0.45 7.70 14.41
N TYR A 528 -1.26 6.65 14.19
CA TYR A 528 -2.71 6.70 14.10
C TYR A 528 -3.43 6.50 15.44
N LEU A 529 -2.70 6.49 16.55
CA LEU A 529 -3.25 6.47 17.90
C LEU A 529 -2.91 7.75 18.64
N ASP A 530 -1.66 8.21 18.52
CA ASP A 530 -1.20 9.41 19.17
C ASP A 530 -0.19 10.17 18.31
N ASN A 531 -0.35 11.49 18.26
CA ASN A 531 0.57 12.40 17.60
C ASN A 531 0.41 13.82 18.16
N SER A 532 1.39 14.69 17.89
CA SER A 532 1.45 16.04 18.46
C SER A 532 0.25 16.94 18.15
N ARG A 533 -0.55 16.64 17.12
CA ARG A 533 -1.75 17.43 16.77
C ARG A 533 -2.97 16.99 17.55
N LEU A 534 -3.06 15.70 17.90
CA LEU A 534 -4.13 15.20 18.76
C LEU A 534 -4.02 15.80 20.18
N SER A 535 -2.80 15.98 20.68
CA SER A 535 -2.55 16.60 21.98
C SER A 535 -2.99 18.06 22.07
N ALA A 536 -3.20 18.73 20.92
CA ALA A 536 -3.66 20.11 20.85
C ALA A 536 -5.19 20.22 20.60
N ALA A 537 -5.90 19.09 20.49
CA ALA A 537 -7.34 19.09 20.26
C ALA A 537 -8.11 19.41 21.55
N PRO A 538 -9.13 20.30 21.51
CA PRO A 538 -9.81 20.80 22.72
C PRO A 538 -10.44 19.72 23.62
N ILE A 539 -11.17 18.78 23.04
CA ILE A 539 -11.90 17.72 23.75
C ILE A 539 -11.21 16.37 23.53
N LEU A 540 -10.73 16.14 22.32
CA LEU A 540 -10.22 14.83 21.91
C LEU A 540 -8.92 14.43 22.62
N ASN A 541 -8.12 15.37 23.09
CA ASN A 541 -6.92 15.10 23.89
C ASN A 541 -7.27 14.34 25.18
N ASP A 542 -8.36 14.74 25.85
CA ASP A 542 -8.79 14.20 27.14
C ASP A 542 -9.68 12.97 27.00
N TRP A 543 -10.08 12.61 25.77
CA TRP A 543 -10.95 11.46 25.50
C TRP A 543 -10.18 10.14 25.56
N ALA A 544 -10.36 9.40 26.66
CA ALA A 544 -9.81 8.07 26.91
C ALA A 544 -8.30 7.91 26.56
N PRO A 545 -7.42 8.84 26.98
CA PRO A 545 -6.00 8.80 26.62
C PRO A 545 -5.29 7.52 27.07
N GLN A 546 -5.76 6.88 28.15
CA GLN A 546 -5.20 5.61 28.63
C GLN A 546 -5.39 4.47 27.62
N VAL A 547 -6.48 4.48 26.84
CA VAL A 547 -6.75 3.46 25.83
C VAL A 547 -5.76 3.58 24.68
N ARG A 548 -5.51 4.81 24.19
CA ARG A 548 -4.52 5.07 23.13
C ARG A 548 -3.11 4.64 23.54
N SER A 549 -2.71 4.95 24.76
CA SER A 549 -1.42 4.54 25.31
C SER A 549 -1.31 3.02 25.43
N PHE A 550 -2.37 2.35 25.90
CA PHE A 550 -2.41 0.89 26.00
C PHE A 550 -2.36 0.21 24.63
N GLU A 551 -3.12 0.68 23.65
CA GLU A 551 -3.11 0.16 22.28
C GLU A 551 -1.77 0.40 21.58
N SER A 552 -1.15 1.56 21.79
CA SER A 552 0.18 1.87 21.28
C SER A 552 1.23 0.91 21.86
N PHE A 553 1.15 0.65 23.17
CA PHE A 553 2.00 -0.34 23.83
C PHE A 553 1.79 -1.75 23.27
N LEU A 554 0.53 -2.20 23.12
CA LEU A 554 0.22 -3.52 22.56
C LEU A 554 0.73 -3.67 21.12
N ALA A 555 0.52 -2.67 20.28
CA ALA A 555 1.00 -2.66 18.90
C ALA A 555 2.53 -2.70 18.86
N PHE A 556 3.21 -1.93 19.71
CA PHE A 556 4.66 -1.94 19.84
C PHE A 556 5.19 -3.33 20.29
N VAL A 557 4.61 -3.91 21.34
CA VAL A 557 5.02 -5.22 21.86
C VAL A 557 4.83 -6.29 20.80
N TRP A 558 3.67 -6.32 20.13
CA TRP A 558 3.41 -7.30 19.06
C TRP A 558 4.38 -7.11 17.89
N GLY A 559 4.55 -5.88 17.40
CA GLY A 559 5.46 -5.57 16.30
C GLY A 559 6.92 -5.87 16.61
N SER A 560 7.32 -5.81 17.88
CA SER A 560 8.70 -6.09 18.32
C SER A 560 9.03 -7.59 18.40
N VAL A 561 8.03 -8.49 18.36
CA VAL A 561 8.28 -9.94 18.42
C VAL A 561 8.95 -10.40 17.11
N PRO A 562 10.16 -11.00 17.15
CA PRO A 562 10.84 -11.46 15.95
C PRO A 562 9.99 -12.45 15.15
N VAL A 563 9.95 -12.30 13.82
CA VAL A 563 9.22 -13.12 12.85
C VAL A 563 7.69 -13.04 12.95
N ILE A 564 7.13 -13.20 14.15
CA ILE A 564 5.68 -13.16 14.39
C ILE A 564 5.15 -11.73 14.25
N GLY A 565 5.90 -10.73 14.72
CA GLY A 565 5.55 -9.32 14.63
C GLY A 565 5.60 -8.77 13.21
N TRP A 566 6.30 -9.43 12.27
CA TRP A 566 6.40 -8.98 10.87
C TRP A 566 5.04 -8.77 10.21
N ILE A 567 4.03 -9.57 10.55
CA ILE A 567 2.68 -9.43 9.98
C ILE A 567 2.00 -8.10 10.38
N THR A 568 2.52 -7.38 11.37
CA THR A 568 2.03 -6.06 11.76
C THR A 568 2.73 -4.93 11.01
N HIS A 569 3.86 -5.22 10.34
CA HIS A 569 4.69 -4.24 9.64
C HIS A 569 4.41 -4.20 8.15
N GLY A 570 4.44 -3.02 7.54
CA GLY A 570 4.15 -2.87 6.12
C GLY A 570 5.18 -3.54 5.19
N ASN A 571 6.47 -3.49 5.55
CA ASN A 571 7.59 -4.05 4.76
C ASN A 571 7.45 -5.57 4.52
N PHE A 572 6.85 -6.32 5.45
CA PHE A 572 6.50 -7.72 5.26
C PHE A 572 5.61 -7.94 4.04
N TYR A 573 4.60 -7.09 3.84
CA TYR A 573 3.67 -7.17 2.73
C TYR A 573 4.31 -6.72 1.41
N VAL A 574 5.24 -5.77 1.45
CA VAL A 574 6.04 -5.34 0.30
C VAL A 574 6.87 -6.52 -0.23
N VAL A 575 7.67 -7.15 0.64
CA VAL A 575 8.50 -8.30 0.29
C VAL A 575 7.62 -9.47 -0.17
N GLY A 576 6.53 -9.76 0.54
CA GLY A 576 5.57 -10.79 0.14
C GLY A 576 4.98 -10.57 -1.26
N ALA A 577 4.61 -9.32 -1.59
CA ALA A 577 4.08 -8.97 -2.90
C ALA A 577 5.11 -9.13 -4.03
N ILE A 578 6.38 -8.77 -3.78
CA ILE A 578 7.48 -8.97 -4.76
C ILE A 578 7.69 -10.47 -5.02
N LEU A 579 7.81 -11.29 -3.96
CA LEU A 579 8.04 -12.73 -4.09
C LEU A 579 6.87 -13.44 -4.81
N LEU A 580 5.63 -13.07 -4.46
CA LEU A 580 4.43 -13.57 -5.15
C LEU A 580 4.38 -13.11 -6.61
N GLY A 581 4.72 -11.85 -6.89
CA GLY A 581 4.78 -11.30 -8.24
C GLY A 581 5.79 -12.02 -9.13
N CYS A 582 6.98 -12.32 -8.59
CA CYS A 582 8.00 -13.12 -9.29
C CYS A 582 7.47 -14.52 -9.63
N ALA A 583 6.80 -15.19 -8.70
CA ALA A 583 6.18 -16.48 -8.97
C ALA A 583 5.10 -16.40 -10.05
N VAL A 584 4.27 -15.35 -10.06
CA VAL A 584 3.24 -15.10 -11.09
C VAL A 584 3.87 -14.93 -12.48
N ILE A 585 4.99 -14.21 -12.58
CA ILE A 585 5.74 -14.00 -13.83
C ILE A 585 6.34 -15.31 -14.34
N ILE A 586 7.01 -16.08 -13.47
CA ILE A 586 7.59 -17.38 -13.83
C ILE A 586 6.51 -18.36 -14.30
N LEU A 587 5.36 -18.36 -13.63
CA LEU A 587 4.20 -19.17 -14.00
C LEU A 587 3.45 -18.62 -15.24
N ARG A 588 3.89 -17.50 -15.81
CA ARG A 588 3.31 -16.83 -16.99
C ARG A 588 1.81 -16.54 -16.85
N ARG A 589 1.38 -16.18 -15.64
CA ARG A 589 -0.01 -15.83 -15.34
C ARG A 589 -0.26 -14.35 -15.65
N TRP A 590 -0.18 -13.98 -16.92
CA TRP A 590 -0.21 -12.57 -17.38
C TRP A 590 -1.46 -11.79 -16.95
N MET A 591 -2.62 -12.46 -16.86
CA MET A 591 -3.85 -11.83 -16.35
C MET A 591 -3.78 -11.53 -14.86
N ASP A 592 -3.05 -12.34 -14.10
CA ASP A 592 -2.78 -12.07 -12.68
C ASP A 592 -1.76 -10.95 -12.55
N LEU A 593 -0.74 -10.91 -13.42
CA LEU A 593 0.26 -9.84 -13.43
C LEU A 593 -0.37 -8.45 -13.54
N LEU A 594 -1.43 -8.27 -14.33
CA LEU A 594 -2.18 -7.00 -14.40
C LEU A 594 -2.68 -6.49 -13.04
N ARG A 595 -2.92 -7.39 -12.07
CA ARG A 595 -3.33 -7.02 -10.71
C ARG A 595 -2.13 -6.66 -9.83
N TYR A 596 -0.94 -7.18 -10.14
CA TYR A 596 0.29 -6.87 -9.40
C TYR A 596 0.93 -5.56 -9.86
N ILE A 597 0.71 -5.12 -11.10
CA ILE A 597 1.35 -3.90 -11.64
C ILE A 597 1.03 -2.66 -10.79
N PRO A 598 -0.23 -2.38 -10.39
CA PRO A 598 -0.53 -1.25 -9.51
C PRO A 598 0.24 -1.28 -8.17
N LEU A 599 0.56 -2.48 -7.67
CA LEU A 599 1.32 -2.67 -6.44
C LEU A 599 2.82 -2.38 -6.64
N ILE A 600 3.37 -2.76 -7.80
CA ILE A 600 4.74 -2.43 -8.19
C ILE A 600 4.89 -0.92 -8.38
N LEU A 601 3.92 -0.27 -9.03
CA LEU A 601 3.90 1.19 -9.18
C LEU A 601 3.85 1.89 -7.83
N LEU A 602 3.07 1.36 -6.88
CA LEU A 602 3.03 1.86 -5.51
C LEU A 602 4.40 1.74 -4.81
N MET A 603 5.16 0.66 -5.05
CA MET A 603 6.54 0.56 -4.54
C MET A 603 7.45 1.64 -5.13
N GLY A 604 7.25 2.03 -6.39
CA GLY A 604 7.92 3.19 -6.99
C GLY A 604 7.57 4.50 -6.27
N VAL A 605 6.31 4.69 -5.87
CA VAL A 605 5.87 5.83 -5.06
C VAL A 605 6.55 5.81 -3.69
N MET A 606 6.68 4.65 -3.05
CA MET A 606 7.34 4.50 -1.75
C MET A 606 8.83 4.90 -1.83
N ILE A 607 9.53 4.54 -2.90
CA ILE A 607 10.93 4.96 -3.14
C ILE A 607 11.05 6.49 -3.22
N MET A 608 10.07 7.14 -3.84
CA MET A 608 10.03 8.60 -4.00
C MET A 608 9.48 9.33 -2.77
N ALA A 609 8.90 8.62 -1.81
CA ALA A 609 8.30 9.19 -0.61
C ALA A 609 9.33 9.99 0.21
N PRO A 610 8.90 10.97 1.01
CA PRO A 610 9.81 11.78 1.81
C PRO A 610 10.48 10.98 2.93
N ALA A 611 9.75 10.06 3.54
CA ALA A 611 10.22 9.27 4.68
C ALA A 611 10.57 7.83 4.26
N ASN A 612 11.66 7.29 4.81
CA ASN A 612 11.95 5.85 4.75
C ASN A 612 10.96 5.08 5.63
N ASN A 613 10.62 3.85 5.26
CA ASN A 613 9.84 2.89 6.05
C ASN A 613 8.66 3.50 6.85
N PHE A 614 7.88 4.38 6.21
CA PHE A 614 6.67 4.95 6.79
C PHE A 614 5.47 4.11 6.34
N GLU A 615 4.84 3.43 7.30
CA GLU A 615 3.81 2.43 7.08
C GLU A 615 2.59 2.90 6.28
N ARG A 616 2.25 4.20 6.38
CA ARG A 616 1.13 4.78 5.63
C ARG A 616 1.23 4.56 4.11
N HIS A 617 2.43 4.52 3.57
CA HIS A 617 2.68 4.32 2.13
C HIS A 617 2.52 2.87 1.69
N MET A 618 2.50 1.93 2.65
CA MET A 618 2.38 0.49 2.43
C MET A 618 0.96 -0.04 2.67
N LEU A 619 0.05 0.74 3.25
CA LEU A 619 -1.33 0.33 3.57
C LEU A 619 -2.05 -0.43 2.43
N PRO A 620 -2.01 0.02 1.15
CA PRO A 620 -2.67 -0.71 0.07
C PRO A 620 -2.10 -2.14 -0.09
N LEU A 621 -0.78 -2.32 0.05
CA LEU A 621 -0.11 -3.63 0.00
C LEU A 621 -0.52 -4.51 1.18
N CYS A 622 -0.56 -3.94 2.38
CA CYS A 622 -1.03 -4.63 3.59
C CYS A 622 -2.45 -5.19 3.40
N PHE A 623 -3.36 -4.37 2.90
CA PHE A 623 -4.77 -4.73 2.74
C PHE A 623 -5.00 -5.84 1.72
N VAL A 624 -4.22 -5.88 0.64
CA VAL A 624 -4.40 -6.90 -0.40
C VAL A 624 -3.54 -8.15 -0.20
N GLY A 625 -2.49 -8.11 0.64
CA GLY A 625 -1.48 -9.17 0.73
C GLY A 625 -2.05 -10.56 1.02
N TRP A 626 -2.90 -10.69 2.04
CA TRP A 626 -3.55 -11.97 2.36
C TRP A 626 -4.55 -12.42 1.28
N LEU A 627 -5.25 -11.47 0.64
CA LEU A 627 -6.19 -11.75 -0.45
C LEU A 627 -5.45 -12.30 -1.68
N MET A 628 -4.29 -11.74 -2.00
CA MET A 628 -3.45 -12.19 -3.11
C MET A 628 -2.83 -13.55 -2.86
N LEU A 629 -2.28 -13.79 -1.67
CA LEU A 629 -1.73 -15.10 -1.29
C LEU A 629 -2.83 -16.18 -1.35
N MET A 630 -4.02 -15.86 -0.83
CA MET A 630 -5.18 -16.74 -0.89
C MET A 630 -5.58 -17.03 -2.34
N HIS A 631 -5.65 -16.02 -3.21
CA HIS A 631 -5.97 -16.19 -4.63
C HIS A 631 -4.93 -17.03 -5.36
N PHE A 632 -3.64 -16.76 -5.12
CA PHE A 632 -2.54 -17.55 -5.68
C PHE A 632 -2.67 -19.02 -5.29
N ALA A 633 -2.94 -19.29 -4.01
CA ALA A 633 -3.12 -20.64 -3.50
C ALA A 633 -4.37 -21.33 -4.08
N HIS A 634 -5.45 -20.58 -4.29
CA HIS A 634 -6.66 -21.09 -4.94
C HIS A 634 -6.36 -21.52 -6.39
N LEU A 635 -5.69 -20.67 -7.17
CA LEU A 635 -5.34 -20.97 -8.56
C LEU A 635 -4.39 -22.15 -8.68
N ALA A 636 -3.40 -22.27 -7.78
CA ALA A 636 -2.52 -23.43 -7.72
C ALA A 636 -3.31 -24.73 -7.54
N ARG A 637 -4.26 -24.77 -6.59
CA ARG A 637 -5.12 -25.96 -6.38
C ARG A 637 -6.00 -26.26 -7.60
N ARG A 638 -6.52 -25.24 -8.26
CA ARG A 638 -7.32 -25.39 -9.49
C ARG A 638 -6.51 -26.02 -10.61
N ALA A 639 -5.27 -25.58 -10.83
CA ALA A 639 -4.37 -26.15 -11.83
C ALA A 639 -4.11 -27.65 -11.57
N TYR A 640 -3.89 -28.03 -10.31
CA TYR A 640 -3.74 -29.44 -9.91
C TYR A 640 -5.02 -30.27 -10.14
N ALA A 641 -6.20 -29.71 -9.84
CA ALA A 641 -7.46 -30.39 -10.08
C ALA A 641 -7.69 -30.65 -11.58
N GLN A 642 -7.44 -29.65 -12.42
CA GLN A 642 -7.52 -29.77 -13.88
C GLN A 642 -6.55 -30.82 -14.42
N HIS A 643 -5.29 -30.81 -13.95
CA HIS A 643 -4.30 -31.82 -14.33
C HIS A 643 -4.70 -33.25 -13.95
N ARG A 644 -5.31 -33.44 -12.77
CA ARG A 644 -5.81 -34.76 -12.34
C ARG A 644 -6.95 -35.25 -13.22
N ILE A 645 -7.87 -34.37 -13.59
CA ILE A 645 -8.99 -34.71 -14.50
C ILE A 645 -8.42 -35.12 -15.87
N ALA A 646 -7.49 -34.35 -16.42
CA ALA A 646 -6.84 -34.63 -17.71
C ALA A 646 -5.95 -35.90 -17.74
N LYS A 647 -5.65 -36.51 -16.59
CA LYS A 647 -4.94 -37.80 -16.50
C LYS A 647 -5.88 -39.00 -16.38
N VAL A 648 -7.15 -38.76 -16.03
CA VAL A 648 -8.17 -39.80 -15.82
C VAL A 648 -9.08 -39.91 -17.04
N MET A 649 -9.34 -38.78 -17.72
CA MET A 649 -9.85 -38.73 -19.09
C MET A 649 -8.72 -39.03 -20.06
#